data_AF-A0A2G8LP48-F1
#
_entry.id   AF-A0A2G8LP48-F1
#
_cell.length_a   1.000
_cell.length_b   1.000
_cell.length_c   1.000
_cell.angle_alpha   90.00
_cell.angle_beta   90.00
_cell.angle_gamma   90.00
#
_symmetry.space_group_name_H-M   'P 1'
#
loop_
_entity.id
_entity.type
_entity.pdbx_description
1 polymer ?
#
loop_
_entity_poly.entity_id
_entity_poly.type
_entity_poly.pdbx_seq_one_letter_code
_entity_poly.pdbx_strand_id
1 'polypeptide(L)'
;MSHQNVPDIDIERDIKASPEIWIPNIPGESSRKGRDKHPSSSVEQKVEALFRKKFHFTREPDWCLPNSSQIFSKSTSQCEWKWLANTLNPYYEGNTSDKAILDDRLIKRTFEKWYFGVDDTGNLMELSNLEGLEKKVRSEFGNVQLVTADGSVNCQDNPAEQETLVHSLHFCEVVAALTILQQGGSFVLKMFTMFEMNTACLMYLLCVDQKPVTSKAGNSEVYVVCLGFQGIDPKMLDKLKENYGPTPNGTLLPPSSIPPSFWSQLYKASEKFKDYQMSTIEENMNLYENQDFYAMEEIKEIQRCCAERFYQTCQPIPTAEWICPGKSMKMSKNMSRQKLQGTWHERQSDKKMTHQEVVHRMEDQYRSTEQNGGLTQVAMKRVEVRDKKLDEFELIAGKPLKTITLSAFCSFTVLEDWNMLCDRSPVFQSLVDTSVKSVSWNDPVEAFFQLTPISRRTSVGFRAYQAGHFVRSSAATSIQGSSMQGNLDICETAELSKKFLTVELLDGLISRLEGKVDYIIADCCSMTDTISSASECQSQYLFLSALYIAGNICNPGANAVFFFPGLLTRFSAGLLFLLRMCFQEVTLQLPQHPSSFRLPVMVNCDGFEMSLSVQKIFERLLKKCIDLKMSDNIDVLESVPITTLLDTQFQRDLEKFNDSHLMQKICSLIEAELSYVSMEGEHHVNSAATA
;
A
#
# COMPACT_ATOMS: atom_id res chain seq x y z
N MET A 1 42.64 13.58 14.55
CA MET A 1 42.00 14.87 14.21
C MET A 1 40.52 14.61 14.08
N SER A 2 39.71 15.38 14.80
CA SER A 2 38.28 15.18 15.03
C SER A 2 37.47 15.22 13.74
N HIS A 3 36.84 14.08 13.38
CA HIS A 3 35.72 14.06 12.45
C HIS A 3 34.51 14.67 13.16
N GLN A 4 34.21 15.93 12.84
CA GLN A 4 32.98 16.57 13.28
C GLN A 4 31.82 16.03 12.42
N ASN A 5 30.81 15.48 13.11
CA ASN A 5 29.51 15.15 12.57
C ASN A 5 28.93 16.37 11.82
N VAL A 6 28.80 16.24 10.50
CA VAL A 6 27.97 17.13 9.69
C VAL A 6 26.57 16.48 9.64
N PRO A 7 25.49 17.21 9.95
CA PRO A 7 24.14 16.65 9.83
C PRO A 7 23.81 16.42 8.35
N ASP A 8 23.49 15.17 8.00
CA ASP A 8 22.90 14.80 6.71
C ASP A 8 21.63 15.62 6.48
N ILE A 9 21.69 16.59 5.58
CA ILE A 9 20.52 17.25 5.02
C ILE A 9 20.03 16.33 3.89
N ASP A 10 18.99 15.58 4.22
CA ASP A 10 18.24 14.66 3.37
C ASP A 10 17.59 15.42 2.19
N ILE A 11 18.29 15.52 1.05
CA ILE A 11 17.87 16.28 -0.15
C ILE A 11 16.94 15.46 -1.09
N GLU A 12 16.74 14.17 -0.86
CA GLU A 12 15.92 13.30 -1.73
C GLU A 12 14.54 12.94 -1.16
N ARG A 13 13.75 13.94 -0.78
CA ARG A 13 12.30 13.73 -0.56
C ARG A 13 11.49 14.10 -1.79
N ASP A 14 10.66 13.14 -2.18
CA ASP A 14 9.58 13.15 -3.18
C ASP A 14 9.99 12.88 -4.65
N ILE A 15 10.05 11.59 -5.01
CA ILE A 15 9.84 11.04 -6.38
C ILE A 15 8.87 9.84 -6.31
N LYS A 16 7.79 9.97 -5.54
CA LYS A 16 6.69 8.99 -5.56
C LYS A 16 5.37 9.73 -5.44
N ALA A 17 4.74 9.95 -6.59
CA ALA A 17 3.34 10.30 -6.67
C ALA A 17 2.67 9.19 -7.50
N SER A 18 1.76 8.44 -6.89
CA SER A 18 0.81 7.57 -7.57
C SER A 18 -0.18 8.43 -8.37
N PRO A 19 -0.91 7.89 -9.37
CA PRO A 19 -1.86 8.68 -10.17
C PRO A 19 -2.90 9.34 -9.28
N GLU A 20 -2.78 10.65 -9.05
CA GLU A 20 -3.75 11.42 -8.30
C GLU A 20 -4.52 12.34 -9.21
N ILE A 21 -5.80 12.03 -9.42
CA ILE A 21 -6.71 12.89 -10.16
C ILE A 21 -7.55 13.77 -9.22
N TRP A 22 -7.42 15.10 -9.31
CA TRP A 22 -8.19 16.05 -8.48
C TRP A 22 -9.23 16.83 -9.27
N ILE A 23 -10.41 17.08 -8.69
CA ILE A 23 -11.52 17.79 -9.37
C ILE A 23 -12.03 19.05 -8.64
N PRO A 24 -11.56 20.27 -9.01
CA PRO A 24 -12.08 21.57 -8.51
C PRO A 24 -13.04 22.41 -9.44
N ASN A 25 -13.75 23.44 -8.91
CA ASN A 25 -14.50 24.49 -9.66
C ASN A 25 -14.45 25.92 -9.02
N ILE A 26 -14.48 27.03 -9.81
CA ILE A 26 -14.28 28.44 -9.33
C ILE A 26 -14.99 29.55 -10.17
N PRO A 27 -15.62 30.60 -9.56
CA PRO A 27 -15.81 31.96 -10.17
C PRO A 27 -15.61 33.22 -9.24
N GLY A 28 -15.52 34.41 -9.88
CA GLY A 28 -14.74 35.68 -9.66
C GLY A 28 -14.94 36.73 -8.52
N GLU A 29 -14.21 37.87 -8.69
CA GLU A 29 -13.40 38.68 -7.73
C GLU A 29 -14.02 39.87 -6.92
N SER A 30 -13.31 40.33 -5.85
CA SER A 30 -12.82 41.74 -5.69
C SER A 30 -11.82 41.98 -4.51
N SER A 31 -11.02 43.06 -4.58
CA SER A 31 -9.67 43.26 -3.99
C SER A 31 -9.53 44.12 -2.70
N ARG A 32 -8.43 43.96 -1.93
CA ARG A 32 -7.75 45.04 -1.13
C ARG A 32 -6.30 44.72 -0.70
N LYS A 33 -5.49 45.77 -0.46
CA LYS A 33 -4.01 45.83 -0.34
C LYS A 33 -3.49 46.02 1.11
N GLY A 34 -2.28 45.53 1.39
CA GLY A 34 -1.41 45.84 2.56
C GLY A 34 0.08 45.88 2.18
N ARG A 35 0.94 46.57 2.95
CA ARG A 35 2.28 47.10 2.58
C ARG A 35 3.46 46.21 3.04
N ASP A 36 4.53 46.16 2.23
CA ASP A 36 5.78 45.42 2.48
C ASP A 36 7.05 46.29 2.42
N LYS A 37 8.13 45.81 3.05
CA LYS A 37 9.51 46.33 2.94
C LYS A 37 10.14 45.82 1.63
N HIS A 38 10.79 46.72 0.89
CA HIS A 38 11.30 46.44 -0.45
C HIS A 38 12.59 45.59 -0.46
N PRO A 39 12.63 44.50 -1.25
CA PRO A 39 13.84 43.73 -1.54
C PRO A 39 14.88 44.52 -2.36
N SER A 40 16.10 43.99 -2.48
CA SER A 40 17.11 44.54 -3.38
C SER A 40 16.75 44.28 -4.85
N SER A 41 17.19 45.16 -5.77
CA SER A 41 16.84 45.08 -7.20
C SER A 41 17.29 43.79 -7.90
N SER A 42 18.36 43.14 -7.41
CA SER A 42 18.85 41.86 -7.92
C SER A 42 17.89 40.70 -7.59
N VAL A 43 17.40 40.65 -6.33
CA VAL A 43 16.47 39.61 -5.87
C VAL A 43 15.13 39.73 -6.58
N GLU A 44 14.61 40.95 -6.74
CA GLU A 44 13.34 41.18 -7.46
C GLU A 44 13.42 40.70 -8.91
N GLN A 45 14.53 40.93 -9.61
CA GLN A 45 14.74 40.45 -10.98
C GLN A 45 14.79 38.92 -11.05
N LYS A 46 15.47 38.25 -10.10
CA LYS A 46 15.51 36.78 -10.02
C LYS A 46 14.12 36.20 -9.74
N VAL A 47 13.36 36.78 -8.81
CA VAL A 47 11.97 36.39 -8.53
C VAL A 47 11.10 36.59 -9.76
N GLU A 48 11.17 37.74 -10.43
CA GLU A 48 10.40 37.99 -11.65
C GLU A 48 10.75 37.01 -12.78
N ALA A 49 12.04 36.68 -12.96
CA ALA A 49 12.49 35.70 -13.94
C ALA A 49 11.90 34.30 -13.67
N LEU A 50 11.79 33.89 -12.40
CA LEU A 50 11.16 32.63 -12.02
C LEU A 50 9.68 32.59 -12.46
N PHE A 51 8.89 33.62 -12.15
CA PHE A 51 7.46 33.69 -12.51
C PHE A 51 7.18 33.88 -14.01
N ARG A 52 8.18 34.24 -14.81
CA ARG A 52 8.07 34.42 -16.27
C ARG A 52 8.36 33.15 -17.09
N LYS A 53 8.76 32.04 -16.48
CA LYS A 53 9.03 30.78 -17.19
C LYS A 53 7.73 30.17 -17.73
N LYS A 54 7.29 30.61 -18.91
CA LYS A 54 6.10 30.11 -19.63
C LYS A 54 6.40 29.86 -21.11
N PHE A 55 5.64 28.96 -21.71
CA PHE A 55 5.60 28.70 -23.16
C PHE A 55 4.14 28.44 -23.55
N HIS A 56 3.76 28.67 -24.81
CA HIS A 56 2.39 28.43 -25.26
C HIS A 56 2.43 27.79 -26.65
N PHE A 57 1.75 26.65 -26.80
CA PHE A 57 1.55 26.00 -28.09
C PHE A 57 0.31 26.60 -28.76
N THR A 58 0.50 27.36 -29.83
CA THR A 58 -0.61 27.76 -30.69
C THR A 58 -0.82 26.69 -31.74
N ARG A 59 -1.96 25.99 -31.67
CA ARG A 59 -2.54 25.33 -32.85
C ARG A 59 -2.98 26.46 -33.79
N GLU A 60 -2.55 26.48 -35.05
CA GLU A 60 -3.18 27.38 -36.05
C GLU A 60 -4.66 27.02 -36.12
N PRO A 61 -5.58 27.94 -35.79
CA PRO A 61 -6.98 27.66 -35.92
C PRO A 61 -7.56 28.47 -37.10
N ASP A 62 -8.50 27.87 -37.84
CA ASP A 62 -9.42 28.63 -38.68
C ASP A 62 -10.40 29.50 -37.85
N TRP A 63 -10.21 29.60 -36.54
CA TRP A 63 -11.02 30.42 -35.63
C TRP A 63 -10.25 30.78 -34.33
N CYS A 64 -10.10 32.06 -34.03
CA CYS A 64 -9.39 32.54 -32.84
C CYS A 64 -10.03 32.07 -31.52
N LEU A 65 -9.19 31.70 -30.54
CA LEU A 65 -9.57 31.57 -29.14
C LEU A 65 -9.94 32.96 -28.57
N PRO A 66 -11.00 33.09 -27.74
CA PRO A 66 -11.27 34.33 -27.02
C PRO A 66 -10.17 34.60 -25.97
N ASN A 67 -9.74 35.86 -25.92
CA ASN A 67 -8.59 36.35 -25.16
C ASN A 67 -8.54 35.92 -23.67
N SER A 68 -7.32 35.55 -23.26
CA SER A 68 -6.86 34.91 -22.03
C SER A 68 -6.85 35.74 -20.74
N SER A 69 -7.93 36.47 -20.42
CA SER A 69 -7.93 37.43 -19.27
C SER A 69 -8.76 37.06 -18.03
N GLN A 70 -9.25 35.82 -17.86
CA GLN A 70 -10.22 35.50 -16.79
C GLN A 70 -9.92 34.27 -15.90
N ILE A 71 -8.65 33.91 -15.66
CA ILE A 71 -8.33 32.67 -14.91
C ILE A 71 -7.92 32.88 -13.44
N PHE A 72 -7.91 34.11 -12.93
CA PHE A 72 -7.69 34.32 -11.50
C PHE A 72 -8.91 34.96 -10.87
N SER A 73 -9.58 34.16 -10.03
CA SER A 73 -10.76 34.53 -9.28
C SER A 73 -10.41 34.50 -7.80
N LYS A 74 -10.11 35.67 -7.23
CA LYS A 74 -10.12 35.93 -5.78
C LYS A 74 -11.56 35.90 -5.27
N SER A 75 -12.12 34.72 -4.97
CA SER A 75 -13.46 34.61 -4.40
C SER A 75 -13.41 34.17 -2.93
N THR A 76 -14.17 34.92 -2.11
CA THR A 76 -14.36 34.79 -0.66
C THR A 76 -15.75 34.23 -0.32
N SER A 77 -16.45 33.60 -1.26
CA SER A 77 -17.62 32.79 -0.92
C SER A 77 -17.17 31.44 -0.37
N GLN A 78 -17.74 31.00 0.76
CA GLN A 78 -17.64 29.62 1.24
C GLN A 78 -18.04 28.66 0.10
N CYS A 79 -17.05 28.19 -0.65
CA CYS A 79 -17.23 27.25 -1.74
C CYS A 79 -17.07 25.86 -1.15
N GLU A 80 -18.15 25.08 -1.13
CA GLU A 80 -18.08 23.69 -0.70
C GLU A 80 -17.46 22.87 -1.83
N TRP A 81 -16.16 22.59 -1.71
CA TRP A 81 -15.43 21.78 -2.69
C TRP A 81 -15.89 20.33 -2.60
N LYS A 82 -16.58 19.86 -3.63
CA LYS A 82 -16.86 18.44 -3.83
C LYS A 82 -15.78 17.85 -4.74
N TRP A 83 -14.97 16.96 -4.19
CA TRP A 83 -13.87 16.31 -4.92
C TRP A 83 -13.89 14.80 -4.72
N LEU A 84 -13.25 14.11 -5.67
CA LEU A 84 -12.97 12.68 -5.65
C LEU A 84 -11.52 12.52 -6.12
N ALA A 85 -10.78 11.60 -5.50
CA ALA A 85 -9.43 11.23 -5.90
C ALA A 85 -9.33 9.74 -6.20
N ASN A 86 -8.41 9.36 -7.06
CA ASN A 86 -7.97 7.99 -7.27
C ASN A 86 -6.47 7.95 -7.00
N THR A 87 -5.95 6.80 -6.60
CA THR A 87 -4.52 6.48 -6.43
C THR A 87 -4.42 4.98 -6.18
N LEU A 88 -3.22 4.40 -6.30
CA LEU A 88 -2.99 3.03 -5.84
C LEU A 88 -3.32 2.94 -4.34
N ASN A 89 -4.17 1.99 -3.98
CA ASN A 89 -4.66 1.84 -2.61
C ASN A 89 -3.51 1.42 -1.67
N PRO A 90 -3.12 2.24 -0.68
CA PRO A 90 -2.05 1.89 0.26
C PRO A 90 -2.44 0.75 1.21
N TYR A 91 -3.74 0.41 1.28
CA TYR A 91 -4.26 -0.69 2.09
C TYR A 91 -4.52 -1.96 1.29
N TYR A 92 -4.37 -1.91 -0.04
CA TYR A 92 -4.38 -3.11 -0.87
C TYR A 92 -2.99 -3.76 -0.83
N GLU A 93 -2.90 -4.91 -0.17
CA GLU A 93 -1.65 -5.56 0.20
C GLU A 93 -0.84 -6.06 -0.99
N GLY A 94 -1.48 -6.26 -2.15
CA GLY A 94 -0.82 -6.67 -3.39
C GLY A 94 -0.20 -5.52 -4.18
N ASN A 95 -0.38 -4.26 -3.74
CA ASN A 95 0.35 -3.12 -4.30
C ASN A 95 1.78 -3.09 -3.78
N THR A 96 2.68 -2.48 -4.55
CA THR A 96 4.10 -2.42 -4.20
C THR A 96 4.49 -1.03 -3.71
N SER A 97 5.46 -0.97 -2.80
CA SER A 97 5.94 0.27 -2.16
C SER A 97 6.66 1.21 -3.13
N ASP A 98 7.17 0.72 -4.26
CA ASP A 98 7.77 1.51 -5.32
C ASP A 98 6.74 2.27 -6.15
N LYS A 99 5.48 1.81 -6.15
CA LYS A 99 4.39 2.39 -6.96
C LYS A 99 3.36 3.15 -6.12
N ALA A 100 2.99 2.62 -4.95
CA ALA A 100 1.95 3.21 -4.10
C ALA A 100 2.50 4.34 -3.21
N ILE A 101 1.72 5.41 -3.03
CA ILE A 101 1.98 6.45 -2.03
C ILE A 101 1.71 5.84 -0.64
N LEU A 102 2.77 5.65 0.15
CA LEU A 102 2.66 5.16 1.53
C LEU A 102 2.25 6.27 2.52
N ASP A 103 2.28 7.53 2.09
CA ASP A 103 1.77 8.64 2.90
C ASP A 103 0.25 8.70 2.83
N ASP A 104 -0.38 7.99 3.76
CA ASP A 104 -1.82 7.88 3.82
C ASP A 104 -2.50 8.93 4.71
N ARG A 105 -1.77 9.98 5.15
CA ARG A 105 -2.32 10.99 6.09
C ARG A 105 -3.56 11.69 5.55
N LEU A 106 -3.56 11.99 4.25
CA LEU A 106 -4.70 12.59 3.57
C LEU A 106 -5.80 11.57 3.34
N ILE A 107 -5.43 10.39 2.82
CA ILE A 107 -6.32 9.26 2.54
C ILE A 107 -7.13 8.88 3.77
N LYS A 108 -6.49 8.63 4.91
CA LYS A 108 -7.12 8.26 6.18
C LYS A 108 -8.25 9.20 6.61
N ARG A 109 -8.02 10.52 6.48
CA ARG A 109 -8.94 11.54 6.98
C ARG A 109 -10.07 11.88 6.01
N THR A 110 -9.92 11.48 4.76
CA THR A 110 -10.83 11.80 3.67
C THR A 110 -11.21 10.55 2.92
N PHE A 111 -11.20 9.38 3.58
CA PHE A 111 -11.27 8.06 2.95
C PHE A 111 -12.46 7.92 2.00
N GLU A 112 -13.60 8.51 2.35
CA GLU A 112 -14.81 8.56 1.54
C GLU A 112 -14.69 9.37 0.23
N LYS A 113 -13.62 10.14 0.08
CA LYS A 113 -13.25 10.92 -1.11
C LYS A 113 -12.29 10.18 -2.04
N TRP A 114 -11.86 8.97 -1.67
CA TRP A 114 -10.97 8.15 -2.49
C TRP A 114 -11.73 7.02 -3.17
N TYR A 115 -11.46 6.85 -4.46
CA TYR A 115 -11.96 5.75 -5.27
C TYR A 115 -10.80 4.83 -5.62
N PHE A 116 -10.83 3.59 -5.11
CA PHE A 116 -9.79 2.59 -5.33
C PHE A 116 -10.12 1.61 -6.46
N GLY A 117 -11.04 1.95 -7.36
CA GLY A 117 -11.42 1.04 -8.44
C GLY A 117 -12.51 0.05 -8.03
N VAL A 118 -13.02 -0.69 -9.01
CA VAL A 118 -13.97 -1.79 -8.78
C VAL A 118 -13.28 -3.02 -8.19
N ASP A 119 -11.95 -3.08 -8.30
CA ASP A 119 -11.10 -4.15 -7.82
C ASP A 119 -10.32 -3.77 -6.55
N ASP A 120 -10.56 -2.57 -6.00
CA ASP A 120 -9.96 -2.00 -4.79
C ASP A 120 -8.42 -1.82 -4.82
N THR A 121 -7.77 -2.05 -5.97
CA THR A 121 -6.32 -1.88 -6.11
C THR A 121 -5.91 -0.42 -6.26
N GLY A 122 -6.82 0.42 -6.74
CA GLY A 122 -6.55 1.80 -7.11
C GLY A 122 -5.78 1.97 -8.42
N ASN A 123 -5.53 0.88 -9.17
CA ASN A 123 -4.79 0.96 -10.41
C ASN A 123 -5.63 1.61 -11.51
N LEU A 124 -5.38 2.89 -11.78
CA LEU A 124 -6.06 3.63 -12.85
C LEU A 124 -5.88 2.98 -14.21
N MET A 125 -4.77 2.29 -14.45
CA MET A 125 -4.44 1.69 -15.75
C MET A 125 -5.27 0.45 -16.09
N GLU A 126 -6.13 -0.01 -15.18
CA GLU A 126 -7.13 -1.05 -15.49
C GLU A 126 -8.39 -0.40 -16.07
N LEU A 127 -8.82 -0.87 -17.25
CA LEU A 127 -9.99 -0.29 -17.94
C LEU A 127 -11.28 -0.39 -17.10
N SER A 128 -11.47 -1.50 -16.37
CA SER A 128 -12.60 -1.68 -15.46
C SER A 128 -12.63 -0.64 -14.34
N ASN A 129 -11.47 -0.20 -13.87
CA ASN A 129 -11.35 0.85 -12.86
C ASN A 129 -11.72 2.22 -13.43
N LEU A 130 -11.32 2.53 -14.67
CA LEU A 130 -11.75 3.73 -15.38
C LEU A 130 -13.28 3.75 -15.59
N GLU A 131 -13.87 2.66 -16.05
CA GLU A 131 -15.33 2.56 -16.26
C GLU A 131 -16.10 2.76 -14.95
N GLY A 132 -15.61 2.16 -13.85
CA GLY A 132 -16.21 2.37 -12.53
C GLY A 132 -16.03 3.80 -12.02
N LEU A 133 -14.88 4.45 -12.30
CA LEU A 133 -14.65 5.87 -11.98
C LEU A 133 -15.64 6.76 -12.73
N GLU A 134 -15.81 6.54 -14.04
CA GLU A 134 -16.79 7.24 -14.87
C GLU A 134 -18.19 7.12 -14.27
N LYS A 135 -18.61 5.89 -13.94
CA LYS A 135 -19.92 5.64 -13.33
C LYS A 135 -20.10 6.38 -12.00
N LYS A 136 -19.11 6.31 -11.11
CA LYS A 136 -19.14 6.97 -9.79
C LYS A 136 -19.22 8.49 -9.92
N VAL A 137 -18.41 9.07 -10.81
CA VAL A 137 -18.43 10.51 -11.10
C VAL A 137 -19.79 10.94 -11.64
N ARG A 138 -20.34 10.21 -12.62
CA ARG A 138 -21.66 10.54 -13.19
C ARG A 138 -22.78 10.44 -12.16
N SER A 139 -22.74 9.46 -11.26
CA SER A 139 -23.78 9.29 -10.23
C SER A 139 -23.68 10.30 -9.08
N GLU A 140 -22.47 10.67 -8.68
CA GLU A 140 -22.27 11.47 -7.46
C GLU A 140 -21.97 12.94 -7.76
N PHE A 141 -21.25 13.27 -8.83
CA PHE A 141 -20.71 14.62 -9.09
C PHE A 141 -21.38 15.32 -10.27
N GLY A 142 -21.93 14.55 -11.22
CA GLY A 142 -22.52 15.10 -12.44
C GLY A 142 -21.43 15.66 -13.36
N ASN A 143 -21.11 16.95 -13.20
CA ASN A 143 -20.19 17.67 -14.06
C ASN A 143 -18.84 17.98 -13.38
N VAL A 144 -17.75 17.51 -13.98
CA VAL A 144 -16.37 17.69 -13.49
C VAL A 144 -15.72 18.87 -14.19
N GLN A 145 -15.21 19.85 -13.44
CA GLN A 145 -14.87 21.17 -13.99
C GLN A 145 -13.37 21.42 -14.10
N LEU A 146 -12.59 20.72 -13.29
CA LEU A 146 -11.16 20.60 -13.43
C LEU A 146 -10.81 19.14 -13.17
N VAL A 147 -9.80 18.64 -13.85
CA VAL A 147 -9.13 17.38 -13.55
C VAL A 147 -7.66 17.74 -13.36
N THR A 148 -7.00 17.25 -12.34
CA THR A 148 -5.53 17.25 -12.27
C THR A 148 -5.02 15.83 -12.42
N ALA A 149 -3.74 15.63 -12.65
CA ALA A 149 -3.09 14.34 -12.73
C ALA A 149 -1.61 14.52 -12.36
N ASP A 150 -1.15 13.81 -11.33
CA ASP A 150 0.23 13.85 -10.80
C ASP A 150 0.85 12.44 -10.77
N GLY A 151 0.38 11.52 -11.60
CA GLY A 151 0.88 10.16 -11.65
C GLY A 151 2.33 10.08 -12.12
N SER A 152 3.13 9.29 -11.42
CA SER A 152 4.49 8.95 -11.79
C SER A 152 4.80 7.50 -11.42
N VAL A 153 5.80 6.94 -12.09
CA VAL A 153 6.45 5.69 -11.66
C VAL A 153 7.82 5.99 -11.09
N ASN A 154 8.32 5.13 -10.18
CA ASN A 154 9.68 5.28 -9.66
C ASN A 154 10.69 4.98 -10.77
N CYS A 155 11.35 6.02 -11.27
CA CYS A 155 12.35 5.94 -12.34
C CYS A 155 13.76 6.27 -11.85
N GLN A 156 14.04 6.27 -10.54
CA GLN A 156 15.34 6.67 -10.00
C GLN A 156 16.51 5.81 -10.47
N ASP A 157 16.23 4.57 -10.84
CA ASP A 157 17.23 3.66 -11.39
C ASP A 157 17.56 3.93 -12.86
N ASN A 158 16.64 4.58 -13.56
CA ASN A 158 16.78 4.93 -14.97
C ASN A 158 16.12 6.28 -15.28
N PRO A 159 16.67 7.39 -14.74
CA PRO A 159 16.06 8.72 -14.88
C PRO A 159 16.07 9.21 -16.33
N ALA A 160 16.99 8.70 -17.17
CA ALA A 160 17.06 9.02 -18.59
C ALA A 160 15.85 8.49 -19.37
N GLU A 161 15.27 7.36 -18.96
CA GLU A 161 14.12 6.72 -19.60
C GLU A 161 12.78 7.09 -18.93
N GLN A 162 12.76 8.12 -18.06
CA GLN A 162 11.56 8.51 -17.32
C GLN A 162 10.35 8.75 -18.23
N GLU A 163 10.56 9.38 -19.38
CA GLU A 163 9.50 9.66 -20.36
C GLU A 163 8.84 8.38 -20.88
N THR A 164 9.65 7.42 -21.32
CA THR A 164 9.21 6.10 -21.81
C THR A 164 8.50 5.30 -20.71
N LEU A 165 9.05 5.30 -19.50
CA LEU A 165 8.54 4.50 -18.38
C LEU A 165 7.19 5.01 -17.84
N VAL A 166 6.95 6.32 -17.87
CA VAL A 166 5.71 6.93 -17.35
C VAL A 166 4.64 7.06 -18.44
N HIS A 167 5.01 6.97 -19.73
CA HIS A 167 4.10 7.25 -20.85
C HIS A 167 2.72 6.58 -20.75
N SER A 168 2.66 5.28 -20.47
CA SER A 168 1.39 4.55 -20.36
C SER A 168 0.49 5.12 -19.27
N LEU A 169 1.07 5.57 -18.15
CA LEU A 169 0.32 6.18 -17.05
C LEU A 169 -0.26 7.53 -17.47
N HIS A 170 0.56 8.41 -18.06
CA HIS A 170 0.08 9.68 -18.60
C HIS A 170 -1.02 9.49 -19.64
N PHE A 171 -0.88 8.50 -20.53
CA PHE A 171 -1.92 8.16 -21.50
C PHE A 171 -3.23 7.79 -20.80
N CYS A 172 -3.17 6.92 -19.79
CA CYS A 172 -4.35 6.53 -19.00
C CYS A 172 -4.98 7.73 -18.27
N GLU A 173 -4.17 8.60 -17.67
CA GLU A 173 -4.66 9.83 -17.01
C GLU A 173 -5.34 10.79 -17.98
N VAL A 174 -4.80 10.94 -19.20
CA VAL A 174 -5.42 11.73 -20.27
C VAL A 174 -6.77 11.14 -20.69
N VAL A 175 -6.83 9.84 -20.94
CA VAL A 175 -8.10 9.18 -21.31
C VAL A 175 -9.12 9.26 -20.16
N ALA A 176 -8.67 9.14 -18.91
CA ALA A 176 -9.52 9.35 -17.74
C ALA A 176 -10.08 10.77 -17.69
N ALA A 177 -9.24 11.79 -17.86
CA ALA A 177 -9.65 13.19 -17.93
C ALA A 177 -10.68 13.43 -19.05
N LEU A 178 -10.40 12.96 -20.27
CA LEU A 178 -11.30 13.09 -21.42
C LEU A 178 -12.65 12.37 -21.22
N THR A 179 -12.68 11.32 -20.39
CA THR A 179 -13.89 10.55 -20.09
C THR A 179 -14.81 11.29 -19.11
N ILE A 180 -14.24 11.96 -18.10
CA ILE A 180 -15.00 12.52 -16.97
C ILE A 180 -15.20 14.04 -17.04
N LEU A 181 -14.31 14.77 -17.71
CA LEU A 181 -14.31 16.24 -17.75
C LEU A 181 -15.50 16.80 -18.53
N GLN A 182 -16.14 17.83 -18.00
CA GLN A 182 -17.23 18.53 -18.69
C GLN A 182 -16.70 19.44 -19.81
N GLN A 183 -17.53 19.72 -20.80
CA GLN A 183 -17.23 20.78 -21.78
C GLN A 183 -17.04 22.13 -21.09
N GLY A 184 -15.97 22.85 -21.43
CA GLY A 184 -15.52 24.06 -20.77
C GLY A 184 -14.62 23.83 -19.55
N GLY A 185 -14.46 22.58 -19.09
CA GLY A 185 -13.59 22.23 -17.99
C GLY A 185 -12.09 22.39 -18.31
N SER A 186 -11.24 22.30 -17.29
CA SER A 186 -9.78 22.39 -17.42
C SER A 186 -9.10 21.07 -17.02
N PHE A 187 -7.88 20.85 -17.50
CA PHE A 187 -7.10 19.66 -17.15
C PHE A 187 -5.65 20.06 -16.88
N VAL A 188 -5.06 19.58 -15.78
CA VAL A 188 -3.66 19.82 -15.43
C VAL A 188 -2.95 18.49 -15.29
N LEU A 189 -2.01 18.19 -16.18
CA LEU A 189 -1.24 16.94 -16.16
C LEU A 189 0.21 17.25 -15.86
N LYS A 190 0.79 16.58 -14.86
CA LYS A 190 2.24 16.54 -14.72
C LYS A 190 2.84 15.69 -15.83
N MET A 191 3.94 16.18 -16.41
CA MET A 191 4.76 15.47 -17.38
C MET A 191 6.24 15.69 -17.10
N PHE A 192 7.10 15.11 -17.94
CA PHE A 192 8.56 15.24 -17.82
C PHE A 192 9.14 15.86 -19.09
N THR A 193 10.17 15.24 -19.67
CA THR A 193 10.67 15.64 -20.99
C THR A 193 9.61 15.39 -22.07
N MET A 194 9.82 15.98 -23.25
CA MET A 194 8.93 15.89 -24.41
C MET A 194 9.73 15.50 -25.66
N PHE A 195 10.60 14.51 -25.54
CA PHE A 195 11.50 14.08 -26.60
C PHE A 195 10.95 12.90 -27.40
N GLU A 196 10.11 12.07 -26.77
CA GLU A 196 9.58 10.85 -27.36
C GLU A 196 8.37 11.12 -28.24
N MET A 197 8.26 10.35 -29.33
CA MET A 197 7.16 10.46 -30.29
C MET A 197 5.79 10.25 -29.62
N ASN A 198 5.71 9.34 -28.67
CA ASN A 198 4.47 9.04 -27.96
C ASN A 198 4.02 10.22 -27.07
N THR A 199 4.95 10.91 -26.43
CA THR A 199 4.69 12.17 -25.72
C THR A 199 4.27 13.27 -26.68
N ALA A 200 4.96 13.43 -27.81
CA ALA A 200 4.59 14.42 -28.82
C ALA A 200 3.16 14.22 -29.33
N CYS A 201 2.73 12.97 -29.54
CA CYS A 201 1.35 12.65 -29.90
C CYS A 201 0.35 13.04 -28.80
N LEU A 202 0.68 12.76 -27.54
CA LEU A 202 -0.15 13.11 -26.39
C LEU A 202 -0.27 14.64 -26.24
N MET A 203 0.84 15.36 -26.37
CA MET A 203 0.88 16.82 -26.37
C MET A 203 0.06 17.43 -27.50
N TYR A 204 0.10 16.83 -28.68
CA TYR A 204 -0.72 17.26 -29.82
C TYR A 204 -2.21 17.06 -29.55
N LEU A 205 -2.61 15.99 -28.85
CA LEU A 205 -3.99 15.77 -28.43
C LEU A 205 -4.45 16.82 -27.39
N LEU A 206 -3.58 17.21 -26.46
CA LEU A 206 -3.90 18.08 -25.32
C LEU A 206 -3.82 19.60 -25.62
N CYS A 207 -2.99 20.01 -26.59
CA CYS A 207 -2.93 21.37 -27.14
C CYS A 207 -2.72 22.55 -26.15
N VAL A 208 -2.03 22.42 -25.01
CA VAL A 208 -1.51 23.57 -24.20
C VAL A 208 -0.34 23.11 -23.29
N ASP A 209 0.54 23.99 -22.79
CA ASP A 209 1.53 23.64 -21.73
C ASP A 209 1.96 24.84 -20.83
N GLN A 210 2.33 24.61 -19.56
CA GLN A 210 2.98 25.59 -18.64
C GLN A 210 3.87 24.94 -17.56
N LYS A 211 5.16 25.32 -17.42
CA LYS A 211 6.00 24.90 -16.27
C LYS A 211 5.77 25.81 -15.04
N PRO A 212 5.27 25.31 -13.89
CA PRO A 212 5.12 26.10 -12.68
C PRO A 212 6.46 26.29 -11.94
N VAL A 213 6.55 27.37 -11.16
CA VAL A 213 7.75 27.75 -10.37
C VAL A 213 8.01 26.83 -9.18
N THR A 214 6.98 26.09 -8.73
CA THR A 214 7.03 25.21 -7.56
C THR A 214 7.62 23.82 -7.84
N SER A 215 7.91 23.48 -9.10
CA SER A 215 8.65 22.28 -9.48
C SER A 215 10.16 22.48 -9.30
N LYS A 216 10.89 21.43 -8.86
CA LYS A 216 12.35 21.51 -8.64
C LYS A 216 13.05 21.87 -9.96
N ALA A 217 13.69 23.02 -10.04
CA ALA A 217 14.19 23.56 -11.32
C ALA A 217 15.23 22.67 -12.04
N GLY A 218 15.95 21.79 -11.32
CA GLY A 218 16.91 20.85 -11.89
C GLY A 218 16.31 19.51 -12.37
N ASN A 219 15.01 19.26 -12.14
CA ASN A 219 14.35 18.05 -12.63
C ASN A 219 13.65 18.30 -13.98
N SER A 220 13.20 17.19 -14.60
CA SER A 220 12.50 17.23 -15.88
C SER A 220 11.02 17.56 -15.75
N GLU A 221 10.48 17.74 -14.54
CA GLU A 221 9.04 17.87 -14.30
C GLU A 221 8.48 19.19 -14.87
N VAL A 222 7.42 19.07 -15.66
CA VAL A 222 6.66 20.15 -16.29
C VAL A 222 5.17 19.85 -16.14
N TYR A 223 4.30 20.84 -16.40
CA TYR A 223 2.85 20.63 -16.32
C TYR A 223 2.14 21.10 -17.58
N VAL A 224 1.22 20.29 -18.05
CA VAL A 224 0.33 20.56 -19.17
C VAL A 224 -0.95 21.16 -18.63
N VAL A 225 -1.23 22.42 -18.95
CA VAL A 225 -2.40 23.15 -18.45
C VAL A 225 -3.40 23.36 -19.58
N CYS A 226 -4.31 22.42 -19.76
CA CYS A 226 -5.36 22.45 -20.76
C CYS A 226 -6.56 23.25 -20.25
N LEU A 227 -7.07 24.19 -21.06
CA LEU A 227 -8.13 25.11 -20.66
C LEU A 227 -9.30 25.04 -21.65
N GLY A 228 -10.53 25.02 -21.13
CA GLY A 228 -11.74 25.08 -21.94
C GLY A 228 -11.92 23.85 -22.83
N PHE A 229 -12.04 22.67 -22.22
CA PHE A 229 -12.23 21.40 -22.91
C PHE A 229 -13.41 21.47 -23.89
N GLN A 230 -13.19 21.18 -25.17
CA GLN A 230 -14.23 21.31 -26.20
C GLN A 230 -15.16 20.10 -26.28
N GLY A 231 -14.93 19.06 -25.46
CA GLY A 231 -15.52 17.74 -25.64
C GLY A 231 -14.67 16.87 -26.55
N ILE A 232 -14.95 15.56 -26.54
CA ILE A 232 -14.31 14.57 -27.40
C ILE A 232 -15.37 13.82 -28.20
N ASP A 233 -15.07 13.53 -29.47
CA ASP A 233 -15.92 12.66 -30.28
C ASP A 233 -15.99 11.25 -29.65
N PRO A 234 -17.18 10.68 -29.43
CA PRO A 234 -17.32 9.38 -28.79
C PRO A 234 -16.53 8.26 -29.47
N LYS A 235 -16.47 8.24 -30.82
CA LYS A 235 -15.73 7.19 -31.54
C LYS A 235 -14.22 7.35 -31.37
N MET A 236 -13.74 8.59 -31.23
CA MET A 236 -12.34 8.84 -30.87
C MET A 236 -12.05 8.37 -29.45
N LEU A 237 -12.94 8.65 -28.49
CA LEU A 237 -12.78 8.19 -27.11
C LEU A 237 -12.78 6.65 -27.03
N ASP A 238 -13.66 5.98 -27.76
CA ASP A 238 -13.69 4.51 -27.83
C ASP A 238 -12.36 3.93 -28.34
N LYS A 239 -11.80 4.51 -29.41
CA LYS A 239 -10.47 4.12 -29.93
C LYS A 239 -9.33 4.37 -28.94
N LEU A 240 -9.42 5.42 -28.14
CA LEU A 240 -8.44 5.66 -27.08
C LEU A 240 -8.58 4.59 -25.98
N LYS A 241 -9.81 4.24 -25.60
CA LYS A 241 -10.11 3.18 -24.64
C LYS A 241 -9.66 1.79 -25.13
N GLU A 242 -9.68 1.51 -26.44
CA GLU A 242 -9.12 0.28 -27.03
C GLU A 242 -7.61 0.11 -26.80
N ASN A 243 -6.87 1.21 -26.61
CA ASN A 243 -5.42 1.21 -26.36
C ASN A 243 -5.08 1.49 -24.89
N TYR A 244 -6.09 1.49 -24.00
CA TYR A 244 -5.92 1.79 -22.59
C TYR A 244 -5.23 0.64 -21.85
N GLY A 245 -4.20 0.96 -21.06
CA GLY A 245 -3.52 -0.04 -20.25
C GLY A 245 -2.02 0.21 -20.05
N PRO A 246 -1.31 -0.76 -19.44
CA PRO A 246 0.11 -0.65 -19.12
C PRO A 246 1.04 -0.72 -20.34
N THR A 247 0.60 -1.34 -21.43
CA THR A 247 1.38 -1.52 -22.66
C THR A 247 0.75 -0.74 -23.81
N PRO A 248 1.43 0.30 -24.34
CA PRO A 248 0.95 1.02 -25.51
C PRO A 248 1.07 0.13 -26.75
N ASN A 249 0.00 0.04 -27.54
CA ASN A 249 0.06 -0.60 -28.86
C ASN A 249 0.54 0.41 -29.92
N GLY A 250 1.86 0.55 -30.04
CA GLY A 250 2.46 1.44 -31.04
C GLY A 250 2.24 2.92 -30.76
N THR A 251 2.38 3.74 -31.81
CA THR A 251 2.25 5.21 -31.70
C THR A 251 0.80 5.65 -31.90
N LEU A 252 0.32 6.53 -31.02
CA LEU A 252 -1.06 7.04 -31.03
C LEU A 252 -1.46 7.71 -32.36
N LEU A 253 -0.54 8.48 -32.95
CA LEU A 253 -0.73 9.16 -34.23
C LEU A 253 0.46 8.92 -35.14
N PRO A 254 0.27 8.76 -36.46
CA PRO A 254 1.39 8.76 -37.37
C PRO A 254 2.08 10.14 -37.37
N PRO A 255 3.42 10.22 -37.43
CA PRO A 255 4.13 11.51 -37.42
C PRO A 255 3.68 12.48 -38.53
N SER A 256 3.25 11.93 -39.67
CA SER A 256 2.70 12.68 -40.81
C SER A 256 1.37 13.40 -40.51
N SER A 257 0.67 13.01 -39.45
CA SER A 257 -0.59 13.64 -39.03
C SER A 257 -0.38 14.87 -38.14
N ILE A 258 0.85 15.09 -37.66
CA ILE A 258 1.20 16.21 -36.79
C ILE A 258 1.76 17.36 -37.66
N PRO A 259 1.17 18.56 -37.62
CA PRO A 259 1.60 19.69 -38.44
C PRO A 259 3.07 20.11 -38.19
N PRO A 260 3.82 20.52 -39.23
CA PRO A 260 5.19 21.03 -39.06
C PRO A 260 5.29 22.24 -38.10
N SER A 261 4.24 23.07 -38.04
CA SER A 261 4.17 24.21 -37.12
C SER A 261 4.12 23.78 -35.66
N PHE A 262 3.47 22.65 -35.35
CA PHE A 262 3.47 22.06 -34.01
C PHE A 262 4.86 21.51 -33.68
N TRP A 263 5.47 20.75 -34.59
CA TRP A 263 6.83 20.23 -34.40
C TRP A 263 7.86 21.33 -34.11
N SER A 264 7.78 22.45 -34.83
CA SER A 264 8.68 23.60 -34.59
C SER A 264 8.49 24.20 -33.19
N GLN A 265 7.25 24.28 -32.71
CA GLN A 265 6.99 24.78 -31.36
C GLN A 265 7.44 23.78 -30.30
N LEU A 266 7.15 22.49 -30.48
CA LEU A 266 7.55 21.43 -29.55
C LEU A 266 9.07 21.42 -29.40
N TYR A 267 9.80 21.48 -30.52
CA TYR A 267 11.25 21.58 -30.51
C TYR A 267 11.77 22.78 -29.70
N LYS A 268 11.20 23.98 -29.93
CA LYS A 268 11.58 25.19 -29.19
C LYS A 268 11.28 25.10 -27.70
N ALA A 269 10.16 24.49 -27.32
CA ALA A 269 9.79 24.28 -25.93
C ALA A 269 10.76 23.30 -25.26
N SER A 270 11.00 22.16 -25.89
CA SER A 270 11.92 21.11 -25.45
C SER A 270 13.35 21.66 -25.29
N GLU A 271 13.84 22.43 -26.26
CA GLU A 271 15.15 23.08 -26.19
C GLU A 271 15.25 24.03 -24.99
N LYS A 272 14.25 24.90 -24.81
CA LYS A 272 14.20 25.88 -23.72
C LYS A 272 14.15 25.21 -22.34
N PHE A 273 13.34 24.16 -22.17
CA PHE A 273 13.27 23.45 -20.89
C PHE A 273 14.54 22.69 -20.58
N LYS A 274 15.15 22.06 -21.59
CA LYS A 274 16.47 21.43 -21.49
C LYS A 274 17.54 22.44 -21.08
N ASP A 275 17.57 23.63 -21.69
CA ASP A 275 18.54 24.68 -21.33
C ASP A 275 18.34 25.18 -19.88
N TYR A 276 17.08 25.37 -19.45
CA TYR A 276 16.78 25.72 -18.06
C TYR A 276 17.23 24.65 -17.06
N GLN A 277 17.04 23.38 -17.42
CA GLN A 277 17.46 22.26 -16.59
C GLN A 277 18.99 22.21 -16.49
N MET A 278 19.69 22.26 -17.64
CA MET A 278 21.16 22.26 -17.69
C MET A 278 21.75 23.40 -16.86
N SER A 279 21.27 24.63 -17.07
CA SER A 279 21.75 25.80 -16.32
C SER A 279 21.53 25.66 -14.81
N THR A 280 20.42 25.06 -14.38
CA THR A 280 20.14 24.83 -12.96
C THR A 280 21.04 23.73 -12.37
N ILE A 281 21.31 22.66 -13.13
CA ILE A 281 22.21 21.58 -12.70
C ILE A 281 23.64 22.12 -12.53
N GLU A 282 24.13 22.89 -13.50
CA GLU A 282 25.44 23.54 -13.43
C GLU A 282 25.54 24.51 -12.24
N GLU A 283 24.49 25.31 -11.99
CA GLU A 283 24.42 26.18 -10.81
C GLU A 283 24.47 25.38 -9.51
N ASN A 284 23.71 24.29 -9.41
CA ASN A 284 23.72 23.42 -8.23
C ASN A 284 25.10 22.79 -7.98
N MET A 285 25.80 22.34 -9.03
CA MET A 285 27.16 21.81 -8.91
C MET A 285 28.13 22.88 -8.39
N ASN A 286 28.06 24.09 -8.95
CA ASN A 286 28.90 25.21 -8.52
C ASN A 286 28.63 25.61 -7.06
N LEU A 287 27.35 25.66 -6.66
CA LEU A 287 26.93 25.99 -5.29
C LEU A 287 27.36 24.91 -4.29
N TYR A 288 27.33 23.64 -4.69
CA TYR A 288 27.78 22.53 -3.85
C TYR A 288 29.28 22.61 -3.56
N GLU A 289 30.09 22.95 -4.57
CA GLU A 289 31.55 23.09 -4.42
C GLU A 289 31.96 24.37 -3.67
N ASN A 290 31.20 25.46 -3.84
CA ASN A 290 31.59 26.81 -3.39
C ASN A 290 30.60 27.43 -2.40
N GLN A 291 29.97 26.61 -1.54
CA GLN A 291 28.92 27.08 -0.64
C GLN A 291 29.46 28.08 0.40
N ASP A 292 29.03 29.35 0.30
CA ASP A 292 29.32 30.37 1.30
C ASP A 292 28.06 30.88 2.01
N PHE A 293 28.27 31.58 3.13
CA PHE A 293 27.19 32.12 3.95
C PHE A 293 26.29 33.11 3.18
N TYR A 294 26.86 33.88 2.25
CA TYR A 294 26.12 34.91 1.51
C TYR A 294 25.20 34.32 0.45
N ALA A 295 25.64 33.28 -0.25
CA ALA A 295 24.81 32.52 -1.18
C ALA A 295 23.62 31.87 -0.46
N MET A 296 23.84 31.32 0.74
CA MET A 296 22.75 30.76 1.54
C MET A 296 21.72 31.80 1.97
N GLU A 297 22.15 33.00 2.40
CA GLU A 297 21.22 34.07 2.76
C GLU A 297 20.48 34.66 1.55
N GLU A 298 21.13 34.77 0.39
CA GLU A 298 20.44 35.20 -0.84
C GLU A 298 19.35 34.19 -1.25
N ILE A 299 19.62 32.88 -1.17
CA ILE A 299 18.63 31.83 -1.46
C ILE A 299 17.43 31.94 -0.50
N LYS A 300 17.67 32.10 0.81
CA LYS A 300 16.58 32.27 1.79
C LYS A 300 15.75 33.52 1.50
N GLU A 301 16.39 34.60 1.08
CA GLU A 301 15.69 35.84 0.75
C GLU A 301 14.86 35.71 -0.54
N ILE A 302 15.37 35.01 -1.56
CA ILE A 302 14.59 34.65 -2.77
C ILE A 302 13.39 33.77 -2.39
N GLN A 303 13.58 32.76 -1.54
CA GLN A 303 12.50 31.90 -1.05
C GLN A 303 11.42 32.70 -0.33
N ARG A 304 11.83 33.62 0.56
CA ARG A 304 10.93 34.54 1.28
C ARG A 304 10.12 35.40 0.30
N CYS A 305 10.79 36.04 -0.66
CA CYS A 305 10.15 36.90 -1.65
C CYS A 305 9.19 36.12 -2.57
N CYS A 306 9.56 34.90 -2.98
CA CYS A 306 8.67 34.01 -3.74
C CYS A 306 7.44 33.63 -2.91
N ALA A 307 7.62 33.26 -1.65
CA ALA A 307 6.53 32.94 -0.74
C ALA A 307 5.59 34.14 -0.57
N GLU A 308 6.11 35.33 -0.29
CA GLU A 308 5.31 36.55 -0.15
C GLU A 308 4.52 36.87 -1.42
N ARG A 309 5.16 36.81 -2.58
CA ARG A 309 4.48 36.99 -3.87
C ARG A 309 3.37 35.98 -4.08
N PHE A 310 3.60 34.72 -3.70
CA PHE A 310 2.59 33.67 -3.75
C PHE A 310 1.43 33.97 -2.78
N TYR A 311 1.71 34.34 -1.53
CA TYR A 311 0.70 34.72 -0.52
C TYR A 311 -0.17 35.90 -1.00
N GLN A 312 0.44 36.93 -1.60
CA GLN A 312 -0.26 38.09 -2.15
C GLN A 312 -1.16 37.74 -3.35
N THR A 313 -0.70 36.79 -4.17
CA THR A 313 -1.37 36.37 -5.41
C THR A 313 -2.55 35.45 -5.10
N CYS A 314 -2.31 34.37 -4.35
CA CYS A 314 -3.27 33.27 -4.17
C CYS A 314 -4.22 33.48 -2.98
N GLN A 315 -3.82 34.26 -1.97
CA GLN A 315 -4.46 34.35 -0.65
C GLN A 315 -4.53 32.99 0.09
N PRO A 316 -4.06 32.90 1.34
CA PRO A 316 -4.08 31.64 2.07
C PRO A 316 -5.52 31.24 2.44
N ILE A 317 -5.84 29.97 2.25
CA ILE A 317 -7.12 29.38 2.66
C ILE A 317 -7.20 29.42 4.20
N PRO A 318 -8.29 29.96 4.78
CA PRO A 318 -8.50 29.94 6.23
C PRO A 318 -8.31 28.53 6.80
N THR A 319 -7.71 28.40 7.99
CA THR A 319 -7.48 27.08 8.62
C THR A 319 -8.76 26.28 8.84
N ALA A 320 -9.90 26.94 9.01
CA ALA A 320 -11.23 26.33 9.10
C ALA A 320 -11.69 25.69 7.78
N GLU A 321 -11.12 26.10 6.65
CA GLU A 321 -11.42 25.62 5.29
C GLU A 321 -10.36 24.65 4.77
N TRP A 322 -9.38 24.27 5.60
CA TRP A 322 -8.43 23.22 5.24
C TRP A 322 -9.16 21.89 5.10
N ILE A 323 -8.72 21.06 4.15
CA ILE A 323 -9.23 19.70 3.97
C ILE A 323 -9.05 18.88 5.27
N CYS A 324 -7.98 19.15 6.03
CA CYS A 324 -7.65 18.47 7.28
C CYS A 324 -7.26 19.46 8.39
N PRO A 325 -8.22 20.09 9.10
CA PRO A 325 -7.92 21.12 10.10
C PRO A 325 -7.29 20.54 11.39
N GLY A 326 -6.33 21.28 11.98
CA GLY A 326 -6.13 21.29 13.44
C GLY A 326 -5.25 20.25 14.14
N LYS A 327 -4.44 19.41 13.48
CA LYS A 327 -3.47 18.54 14.19
C LYS A 327 -2.16 18.40 13.42
N SER A 328 -1.04 18.70 14.08
CA SER A 328 0.31 18.34 13.61
C SER A 328 0.30 16.85 13.26
N MET A 329 0.54 16.55 11.98
CA MET A 329 0.47 15.19 11.49
C MET A 329 1.78 14.49 11.83
N LYS A 330 1.73 13.56 12.78
CA LYS A 330 2.85 12.63 12.96
C LYS A 330 2.94 11.79 11.69
N MET A 331 4.09 11.86 11.00
CA MET A 331 4.35 10.99 9.88
C MET A 331 4.25 9.53 10.33
N SER A 332 3.65 8.69 9.49
CA SER A 332 3.69 7.24 9.67
C SER A 332 5.16 6.79 9.74
N LYS A 333 5.48 5.86 10.65
CA LYS A 333 6.84 5.27 10.72
C LYS A 333 7.25 4.64 9.38
N ASN A 334 6.29 4.14 8.61
CA ASN A 334 6.50 3.57 7.28
C ASN A 334 7.05 4.56 6.25
N MET A 335 6.95 5.87 6.49
CA MET A 335 7.55 6.90 5.63
C MET A 335 9.01 7.23 6.00
N SER A 336 9.46 6.87 7.20
CA SER A 336 10.77 7.32 7.72
C SER A 336 11.97 6.57 7.16
N ARG A 337 11.74 5.49 6.40
CA ARG A 337 12.78 4.69 5.75
C ARG A 337 12.38 4.38 4.31
N GLN A 338 12.29 5.40 3.46
CA GLN A 338 12.49 5.14 2.04
C GLN A 338 13.94 4.65 1.91
N LYS A 339 14.13 3.41 1.46
CA LYS A 339 15.42 2.68 1.36
C LYS A 339 16.36 3.25 0.29
N LEU A 340 16.21 4.53 -0.03
CA LEU A 340 17.08 5.28 -0.93
C LEU A 340 18.17 5.94 -0.10
N GLN A 341 18.82 5.15 0.73
CA GLN A 341 20.01 5.57 1.44
C GLN A 341 21.24 5.14 0.63
N GLY A 342 22.29 5.94 0.69
CA GLY A 342 23.51 5.71 -0.07
C GLY A 342 23.47 6.28 -1.49
N THR A 343 24.62 6.27 -2.15
CA THR A 343 24.81 6.79 -3.51
C THR A 343 24.17 5.89 -4.57
N TRP A 344 23.95 6.40 -5.79
CA TRP A 344 23.48 5.56 -6.91
C TRP A 344 24.41 4.36 -7.14
N HIS A 345 25.73 4.54 -7.00
CA HIS A 345 26.70 3.44 -7.16
C HIS A 345 26.54 2.36 -6.09
N GLU A 346 26.29 2.74 -4.85
CA GLU A 346 26.01 1.78 -3.75
C GLU A 346 24.72 0.99 -4.04
N ARG A 347 23.66 1.66 -4.48
CA ARG A 347 22.40 0.99 -4.88
C ARG A 347 22.58 0.07 -6.08
N GLN A 348 23.42 0.44 -7.05
CA GLN A 348 23.77 -0.43 -8.19
C GLN A 348 24.63 -1.62 -7.78
N SER A 349 25.50 -1.44 -6.78
CA SER A 349 26.28 -2.54 -6.19
C SER A 349 25.37 -3.52 -5.45
N ASP A 350 24.42 -3.02 -4.67
CA ASP A 350 23.42 -3.82 -3.96
C ASP A 350 22.58 -4.68 -4.91
N LYS A 351 22.25 -4.16 -6.09
CA LYS A 351 21.54 -4.92 -7.14
C LYS A 351 22.37 -6.07 -7.71
N LYS A 352 23.69 -5.97 -7.67
CA LYS A 352 24.63 -6.99 -8.16
C LYS A 352 25.02 -8.00 -7.09
N MET A 353 24.59 -7.81 -5.83
CA MET A 353 24.88 -8.76 -4.77
C MET A 353 24.28 -10.13 -5.08
N THR A 354 25.12 -11.14 -4.91
CA THR A 354 24.72 -12.54 -4.86
C THR A 354 23.78 -12.79 -3.68
N HIS A 355 22.99 -13.87 -3.75
CA HIS A 355 22.11 -14.23 -2.63
C HIS A 355 22.88 -14.41 -1.31
N GLN A 356 24.07 -15.02 -1.37
CA GLN A 356 24.93 -15.23 -0.20
C GLN A 356 25.39 -13.93 0.45
N GLU A 357 25.75 -12.91 -0.35
CA GLU A 357 26.11 -11.58 0.16
C GLU A 357 24.91 -10.89 0.81
N VAL A 358 23.70 -11.05 0.25
CA VAL A 358 22.46 -10.55 0.86
C VAL A 358 22.20 -11.21 2.22
N VAL A 359 22.36 -12.54 2.31
CA VAL A 359 22.18 -13.30 3.57
C VAL A 359 23.15 -12.81 4.65
N HIS A 360 24.45 -12.67 4.34
CA HIS A 360 25.44 -12.19 5.31
C HIS A 360 25.16 -10.74 5.76
N ARG A 361 24.81 -9.85 4.83
CA ARG A 361 24.45 -8.47 5.17
C ARG A 361 23.23 -8.41 6.10
N MET A 362 22.22 -9.24 5.83
CA MET A 362 21.03 -9.33 6.66
C MET A 362 21.32 -9.96 8.02
N GLU A 363 22.22 -10.95 8.08
CA GLU A 363 22.67 -11.55 9.34
C GLU A 363 23.20 -10.47 10.28
N ASP A 364 24.10 -9.60 9.81
CA ASP A 364 24.64 -8.49 10.61
C ASP A 364 23.55 -7.50 11.04
N GLN A 365 22.60 -7.20 10.15
CA GLN A 365 21.47 -6.30 10.43
C GLN A 365 20.57 -6.85 11.55
N TYR A 366 20.19 -8.13 11.48
CA TYR A 366 19.21 -8.73 12.38
C TYR A 366 19.83 -9.33 13.66
N ARG A 367 21.11 -9.69 13.68
CA ARG A 367 21.85 -10.17 14.88
C ARG A 367 21.81 -9.18 16.04
N SER A 368 21.82 -7.88 15.75
CA SER A 368 21.69 -6.82 16.78
C SER A 368 20.28 -6.74 17.39
N THR A 369 19.27 -7.21 16.66
CA THR A 369 17.86 -7.10 17.03
C THR A 369 17.43 -8.26 17.94
N GLU A 370 17.99 -9.46 17.75
CA GLU A 370 17.78 -10.62 18.63
C GLU A 370 18.18 -10.35 20.08
N GLN A 371 19.26 -9.58 20.29
CA GLN A 371 19.76 -9.26 21.63
C GLN A 371 18.83 -8.35 22.45
N ASN A 372 17.89 -7.65 21.80
CA ASN A 372 16.95 -6.74 22.46
C ASN A 372 15.62 -7.40 22.87
N GLY A 373 15.43 -8.70 22.58
CA GLY A 373 14.23 -9.46 22.94
C GLY A 373 12.99 -8.99 22.18
N GLY A 374 12.67 -9.67 21.08
CA GLY A 374 11.44 -9.42 20.31
C GLY A 374 10.17 -9.65 21.14
N LEU A 375 9.08 -8.99 20.75
CA LEU A 375 7.78 -9.17 21.41
C LEU A 375 7.23 -10.56 21.08
N THR A 376 7.22 -11.47 22.05
CA THR A 376 6.75 -12.85 21.85
C THR A 376 5.26 -13.03 22.11
N GLN A 377 4.62 -12.05 22.77
CA GLN A 377 3.22 -12.13 23.16
C GLN A 377 2.57 -10.74 23.23
N VAL A 378 1.30 -10.65 22.81
CA VAL A 378 0.48 -9.44 22.90
C VAL A 378 -0.92 -9.81 23.36
N ALA A 379 -1.31 -9.35 24.54
CA ALA A 379 -2.68 -9.52 25.06
C ALA A 379 -3.55 -8.30 24.71
N MET A 380 -4.70 -8.57 24.11
CA MET A 380 -5.68 -7.57 23.68
C MET A 380 -7.00 -7.77 24.41
N LYS A 381 -7.42 -6.76 25.17
CA LYS A 381 -8.71 -6.79 25.87
C LYS A 381 -9.89 -6.66 24.91
N ARG A 382 -11.04 -7.15 25.39
CA ARG A 382 -12.34 -7.01 24.73
C ARG A 382 -12.60 -5.58 24.27
N VAL A 383 -13.24 -5.45 23.11
CA VAL A 383 -13.72 -4.16 22.59
C VAL A 383 -15.23 -4.21 22.40
N GLU A 384 -15.89 -3.12 22.78
CA GLU A 384 -17.32 -2.92 22.52
C GLU A 384 -17.48 -1.86 21.43
N VAL A 385 -18.25 -2.19 20.40
CA VAL A 385 -18.66 -1.28 19.33
C VAL A 385 -20.19 -1.26 19.34
N ARG A 386 -20.77 -0.06 19.25
CA ARG A 386 -22.24 0.10 19.24
C ARG A 386 -22.84 -0.63 18.02
N ASP A 387 -23.92 -1.38 18.23
CA ASP A 387 -24.58 -2.19 17.19
C ASP A 387 -24.89 -1.39 15.91
N LYS A 388 -25.38 -0.15 16.04
CA LYS A 388 -25.65 0.72 14.89
C LYS A 388 -24.43 0.91 13.97
N LYS A 389 -23.23 0.99 14.55
CA LYS A 389 -21.98 1.14 13.77
C LYS A 389 -21.57 -0.18 13.10
N LEU A 390 -21.95 -1.33 13.67
CA LEU A 390 -21.69 -2.64 13.08
C LEU A 390 -22.56 -2.90 11.84
N ASP A 391 -23.81 -2.43 11.87
CA ASP A 391 -24.72 -2.51 10.72
C ASP A 391 -24.18 -1.71 9.51
N GLU A 392 -23.44 -0.64 9.77
CA GLU A 392 -22.78 0.22 8.77
C GLU A 392 -21.47 -0.37 8.20
N PHE A 393 -20.99 -1.52 8.71
CA PHE A 393 -19.79 -2.15 8.14
C PHE A 393 -20.09 -2.68 6.74
N GLU A 394 -19.53 -2.02 5.74
CA GLU A 394 -19.55 -2.49 4.36
C GLU A 394 -18.39 -3.45 4.10
N LEU A 395 -18.66 -4.52 3.35
CA LEU A 395 -17.65 -5.49 2.93
C LEU A 395 -17.04 -5.04 1.62
N ILE A 396 -15.72 -4.93 1.58
CA ILE A 396 -14.99 -4.60 0.36
C ILE A 396 -14.50 -5.90 -0.28
N ALA A 397 -14.88 -6.08 -1.54
CA ALA A 397 -14.39 -7.16 -2.39
C ALA A 397 -13.61 -6.55 -3.55
N GLY A 398 -12.56 -7.23 -4.00
CA GLY A 398 -11.69 -6.73 -5.05
C GLY A 398 -10.76 -7.80 -5.57
N LYS A 399 -9.65 -7.40 -6.20
CA LYS A 399 -8.69 -8.31 -6.83
C LYS A 399 -8.08 -9.27 -5.79
N PRO A 400 -8.11 -10.59 -6.01
CA PRO A 400 -7.53 -11.55 -5.06
C PRO A 400 -6.05 -11.32 -4.83
N LEU A 401 -5.61 -11.44 -3.57
CA LEU A 401 -4.21 -11.33 -3.18
C LEU A 401 -3.45 -12.60 -3.56
N LYS A 402 -2.36 -12.44 -4.32
CA LYS A 402 -1.41 -13.52 -4.60
C LYS A 402 -0.20 -13.49 -3.67
N THR A 403 0.26 -12.28 -3.34
CA THR A 403 1.42 -12.01 -2.50
C THR A 403 1.13 -10.76 -1.68
N ILE A 404 1.65 -10.71 -0.45
CA ILE A 404 1.55 -9.53 0.43
C ILE A 404 2.86 -8.75 0.30
N THR A 405 2.79 -7.59 -0.34
CA THR A 405 3.91 -6.67 -0.55
C THR A 405 3.80 -5.40 0.27
N LEU A 406 2.59 -5.07 0.73
CA LEU A 406 2.30 -3.99 1.67
C LEU A 406 1.40 -4.49 2.80
N SER A 407 1.48 -3.84 3.96
CA SER A 407 0.59 -4.08 5.08
C SER A 407 0.49 -2.82 5.94
N ALA A 408 -0.74 -2.47 6.36
CA ALA A 408 -0.96 -1.42 7.36
C ALA A 408 -0.60 -1.86 8.79
N PHE A 409 -0.27 -3.14 8.96
CA PHE A 409 -0.05 -3.83 10.23
C PHE A 409 1.36 -4.44 10.31
N CYS A 410 2.30 -3.95 9.51
CA CYS A 410 3.71 -4.32 9.58
C CYS A 410 4.58 -3.20 9.01
N SER A 411 5.81 -3.10 9.51
CA SER A 411 6.85 -2.25 8.97
C SER A 411 7.19 -2.68 7.55
N PHE A 412 7.11 -1.72 6.63
CA PHE A 412 7.45 -1.92 5.23
C PHE A 412 8.84 -2.54 5.04
N THR A 413 9.86 -2.10 5.80
CA THR A 413 11.23 -2.58 5.61
C THR A 413 11.37 -4.05 5.98
N VAL A 414 10.68 -4.50 7.04
CA VAL A 414 10.75 -5.89 7.51
C VAL A 414 10.03 -6.82 6.53
N LEU A 415 8.86 -6.40 6.04
CA LEU A 415 8.11 -7.16 5.04
C LEU A 415 8.86 -7.27 3.70
N GLU A 416 9.48 -6.19 3.24
CA GLU A 416 10.29 -6.21 2.02
C GLU A 416 11.52 -7.12 2.17
N ASP A 417 12.22 -7.05 3.30
CA ASP A 417 13.36 -7.92 3.60
C ASP A 417 12.95 -9.40 3.61
N TRP A 418 11.82 -9.72 4.25
CA TRP A 418 11.23 -11.07 4.23
C TRP A 418 10.92 -11.56 2.81
N ASN A 419 10.21 -10.75 2.03
CA ASN A 419 9.87 -11.11 0.65
C ASN A 419 11.12 -11.30 -0.23
N MET A 420 12.11 -10.40 -0.12
CA MET A 420 13.37 -10.51 -0.85
C MET A 420 14.14 -11.78 -0.51
N LEU A 421 14.15 -12.18 0.78
CA LEU A 421 14.80 -13.40 1.21
C LEU A 421 14.08 -14.65 0.66
N CYS A 422 12.74 -14.68 0.75
CA CYS A 422 11.92 -15.78 0.21
C CYS A 422 12.10 -15.97 -1.30
N ASP A 423 12.11 -14.87 -2.07
CA ASP A 423 12.21 -14.91 -3.53
C ASP A 423 13.55 -15.48 -4.03
N ARG A 424 14.64 -15.28 -3.26
CA ARG A 424 16.00 -15.64 -3.69
C ARG A 424 16.55 -16.90 -3.02
N SER A 425 15.90 -17.40 -1.97
CA SER A 425 16.38 -18.49 -1.11
C SER A 425 16.20 -19.87 -1.75
N PRO A 426 17.30 -20.60 -2.09
CA PRO A 426 17.21 -21.97 -2.57
C PRO A 426 16.63 -22.93 -1.52
N VAL A 427 16.94 -22.70 -0.24
CA VAL A 427 16.37 -23.47 0.88
C VAL A 427 14.85 -23.31 0.90
N PHE A 428 14.37 -22.08 0.76
CA PHE A 428 12.95 -21.78 0.69
C PHE A 428 12.29 -22.47 -0.52
N GLN A 429 12.85 -22.33 -1.72
CA GLN A 429 12.29 -22.90 -2.95
C GLN A 429 12.25 -24.45 -2.91
N SER A 430 13.32 -25.10 -2.45
CA SER A 430 13.37 -26.57 -2.32
C SER A 430 12.34 -27.14 -1.36
N LEU A 431 11.96 -26.35 -0.35
CA LEU A 431 10.96 -26.69 0.66
C LEU A 431 9.52 -26.45 0.21
N VAL A 432 9.31 -25.47 -0.68
CA VAL A 432 8.05 -25.30 -1.41
C VAL A 432 7.86 -26.49 -2.37
N ASP A 433 8.90 -26.92 -3.08
CA ASP A 433 8.82 -28.05 -4.03
C ASP A 433 8.60 -29.42 -3.37
N THR A 434 9.14 -29.62 -2.17
CA THR A 434 8.94 -30.88 -1.40
C THR A 434 7.56 -30.99 -0.74
N SER A 435 6.79 -29.91 -0.67
CA SER A 435 5.42 -29.89 -0.11
C SER A 435 4.40 -30.73 -0.90
N VAL A 436 4.73 -31.17 -2.12
CA VAL A 436 3.91 -32.13 -2.91
C VAL A 436 3.98 -33.55 -2.33
N LYS A 437 4.94 -33.85 -1.43
CA LYS A 437 5.01 -35.13 -0.71
C LYS A 437 4.79 -34.89 0.78
N SER A 438 3.65 -35.37 1.27
CA SER A 438 3.22 -35.40 2.68
C SER A 438 4.37 -35.30 3.69
N VAL A 439 4.66 -34.07 4.14
CA VAL A 439 5.53 -33.85 5.29
C VAL A 439 4.66 -34.03 6.53
N SER A 440 4.98 -35.02 7.37
CA SER A 440 4.37 -35.12 8.70
C SER A 440 4.82 -33.92 9.52
N TRP A 441 3.85 -33.16 10.05
CA TRP A 441 4.05 -32.02 10.94
C TRP A 441 4.77 -32.44 12.24
N ASN A 442 6.09 -32.47 12.23
CA ASN A 442 6.91 -32.89 13.37
C ASN A 442 7.53 -31.73 14.17
N ASP A 443 7.08 -30.49 13.99
CA ASP A 443 7.80 -29.37 14.60
C ASP A 443 6.84 -28.20 14.91
N PRO A 444 7.10 -27.44 15.99
CA PRO A 444 6.24 -26.60 16.86
C PRO A 444 4.88 -27.07 17.36
N VAL A 445 3.95 -27.41 16.46
CA VAL A 445 2.58 -27.77 16.85
C VAL A 445 2.58 -29.08 17.64
N GLU A 446 3.47 -30.01 17.27
CA GLU A 446 3.69 -31.27 17.98
C GLU A 446 4.28 -31.07 19.39
N ALA A 447 5.16 -30.07 19.59
CA ALA A 447 5.71 -29.75 20.91
C ALA A 447 4.64 -29.18 21.87
N PHE A 448 3.72 -28.35 21.36
CA PHE A 448 2.55 -27.90 22.12
C PHE A 448 1.60 -29.07 22.45
N PHE A 449 1.36 -29.98 21.49
CA PHE A 449 0.63 -31.22 21.72
C PHE A 449 1.36 -32.24 22.59
N GLN A 450 2.69 -32.13 22.78
CA GLN A 450 3.44 -32.94 23.75
C GLN A 450 3.33 -32.39 25.17
N LEU A 451 3.10 -31.08 25.32
CA LEU A 451 2.89 -30.39 26.60
C LEU A 451 1.41 -30.42 27.06
N THR A 452 0.49 -30.79 26.17
CA THR A 452 -0.94 -30.97 26.47
C THR A 452 -1.32 -32.45 26.28
N PRO A 453 -2.21 -33.05 27.09
CA PRO A 453 -2.41 -34.52 27.08
C PRO A 453 -3.34 -35.00 25.94
N ILE A 454 -3.25 -34.37 24.77
CA ILE A 454 -4.17 -34.54 23.65
C ILE A 454 -3.54 -35.50 22.62
N SER A 455 -4.27 -36.57 22.28
CA SER A 455 -3.84 -37.74 21.50
C SER A 455 -3.26 -37.46 20.09
N ARG A 456 -2.27 -38.30 19.72
CA ARG A 456 -1.30 -38.26 18.61
C ARG A 456 -1.78 -38.69 17.20
N ARG A 457 -3.08 -38.81 16.90
CA ARG A 457 -3.48 -39.46 15.62
C ARG A 457 -4.72 -38.86 14.97
N THR A 458 -4.59 -37.74 14.26
CA THR A 458 -5.39 -37.42 13.04
C THR A 458 -4.78 -36.24 12.29
N SER A 459 -4.76 -36.30 10.97
CA SER A 459 -4.16 -35.33 10.05
C SER A 459 -5.04 -34.12 9.70
N VAL A 460 -5.88 -33.60 10.61
CA VAL A 460 -6.69 -32.39 10.36
C VAL A 460 -6.93 -31.51 11.61
N GLY A 461 -7.01 -30.20 11.36
CA GLY A 461 -6.85 -29.04 12.25
C GLY A 461 -8.09 -28.36 12.84
N PHE A 462 -9.11 -29.07 13.32
CA PHE A 462 -10.14 -28.44 14.19
C PHE A 462 -10.66 -29.44 15.21
N ARG A 463 -10.70 -29.07 16.49
CA ARG A 463 -11.09 -29.92 17.62
C ARG A 463 -11.92 -29.11 18.62
N ALA A 464 -12.99 -29.71 19.14
CA ALA A 464 -13.91 -29.12 20.12
C ALA A 464 -14.05 -30.05 21.33
N TYR A 465 -14.07 -29.51 22.54
CA TYR A 465 -14.10 -30.26 23.79
C TYR A 465 -15.16 -29.74 24.77
N GLN A 466 -15.70 -30.62 25.62
CA GLN A 466 -16.68 -30.31 26.66
C GLN A 466 -16.06 -30.38 28.08
N ALA A 467 -16.49 -29.51 28.99
CA ALA A 467 -15.94 -29.29 30.33
C ALA A 467 -16.07 -30.48 31.30
N GLY A 468 -16.88 -31.49 30.98
CA GLY A 468 -17.09 -32.69 31.81
C GLY A 468 -15.84 -33.51 32.12
N HIS A 469 -14.68 -33.16 31.57
CA HIS A 469 -13.39 -33.83 31.77
C HIS A 469 -12.22 -32.90 32.20
N PHE A 470 -12.45 -31.60 32.40
CA PHE A 470 -11.38 -30.67 32.75
C PHE A 470 -11.36 -30.35 34.25
N VAL A 471 -10.54 -31.09 35.02
CA VAL A 471 -10.20 -30.70 36.39
C VAL A 471 -9.19 -29.55 36.33
N ARG A 472 -9.65 -28.31 36.55
CA ARG A 472 -8.78 -27.15 36.78
C ARG A 472 -8.02 -27.34 38.09
N SER A 473 -6.69 -27.39 38.07
CA SER A 473 -5.90 -26.91 39.22
C SER A 473 -5.57 -25.44 38.97
N SER A 474 -6.13 -24.60 39.82
CA SER A 474 -5.91 -23.15 39.84
C SER A 474 -4.58 -22.85 40.51
N ALA A 475 -3.47 -22.95 39.76
CA ALA A 475 -2.19 -22.29 40.00
C ALA A 475 -1.12 -22.97 39.14
N ALA A 476 -0.56 -22.27 38.13
CA ALA A 476 0.87 -22.32 37.81
C ALA A 476 1.16 -21.58 36.50
N THR A 477 1.93 -20.50 36.63
CA THR A 477 2.75 -19.82 35.62
C THR A 477 3.93 -20.69 35.13
N SER A 478 3.79 -22.01 35.14
CA SER A 478 4.82 -22.96 34.70
C SER A 478 4.16 -24.30 34.38
N ILE A 479 4.09 -24.66 33.10
CA ILE A 479 3.57 -25.96 32.67
C ILE A 479 4.65 -27.00 32.95
N GLN A 480 4.57 -27.67 34.10
CA GLN A 480 5.15 -28.99 34.32
C GLN A 480 4.04 -29.94 34.78
N GLY A 481 3.75 -30.92 33.92
CA GLY A 481 3.20 -32.24 34.21
C GLY A 481 2.01 -32.35 35.17
N SER A 482 0.80 -32.45 34.63
CA SER A 482 -0.23 -33.32 35.20
C SER A 482 -1.14 -33.87 34.11
N SER A 483 -1.44 -35.18 34.19
CA SER A 483 -2.13 -35.97 33.16
C SER A 483 -3.60 -35.57 33.01
N MET A 484 -4.01 -35.15 31.82
CA MET A 484 -5.41 -35.06 31.42
C MET A 484 -5.80 -36.33 30.67
N GLN A 485 -6.90 -36.95 31.08
CA GLN A 485 -7.57 -38.01 30.33
C GLN A 485 -9.05 -37.62 30.21
N GLY A 486 -9.44 -37.25 29.01
CA GLY A 486 -10.81 -36.92 28.64
C GLY A 486 -10.99 -37.11 27.15
N ASN A 487 -11.46 -38.30 26.75
CA ASN A 487 -11.74 -38.64 25.35
C ASN A 487 -13.17 -38.21 25.00
N LEU A 488 -13.28 -37.10 24.28
CA LEU A 488 -14.34 -36.86 23.31
C LEU A 488 -13.64 -36.39 22.02
N ASP A 489 -12.92 -37.31 21.38
CA ASP A 489 -12.50 -37.15 19.98
C ASP A 489 -13.78 -37.26 19.15
N ILE A 490 -14.44 -36.12 18.86
CA ILE A 490 -15.49 -36.12 17.84
C ILE A 490 -14.78 -36.20 16.50
N CYS A 491 -14.84 -37.39 15.91
CA CYS A 491 -14.23 -37.80 14.66
C CYS A 491 -14.93 -37.16 13.44
N GLU A 492 -14.98 -35.83 13.37
CA GLU A 492 -15.39 -35.03 12.20
C GLU A 492 -14.25 -34.15 11.68
N THR A 493 -13.04 -34.42 12.16
CA THR A 493 -11.78 -33.81 11.73
C THR A 493 -11.58 -33.89 10.21
N ALA A 494 -12.09 -34.91 9.52
CA ALA A 494 -11.88 -35.08 8.08
C ALA A 494 -12.53 -34.00 7.18
N GLU A 495 -13.62 -33.33 7.60
CA GLU A 495 -14.38 -32.44 6.70
C GLU A 495 -13.79 -31.04 6.54
N LEU A 496 -13.15 -30.50 7.59
CA LEU A 496 -12.45 -29.19 7.58
C LEU A 496 -11.14 -29.18 6.78
N SER A 497 -10.68 -30.35 6.31
CA SER A 497 -9.52 -30.48 5.43
C SER A 497 -9.78 -30.02 3.99
N LYS A 498 -11.06 -29.84 3.61
CA LYS A 498 -11.41 -29.37 2.27
C LYS A 498 -11.08 -27.88 2.15
N LYS A 499 -10.35 -27.49 1.09
CA LYS A 499 -10.07 -26.08 0.72
C LYS A 499 -11.32 -25.18 0.67
N PHE A 500 -12.51 -25.78 0.63
CA PHE A 500 -13.78 -25.07 0.70
C PHE A 500 -14.85 -25.89 1.43
N LEU A 501 -15.43 -25.28 2.46
CA LEU A 501 -16.56 -25.79 3.23
C LEU A 501 -17.83 -25.08 2.76
N THR A 502 -18.85 -25.82 2.35
CA THR A 502 -20.15 -25.22 1.99
C THR A 502 -20.94 -24.87 3.24
N VAL A 503 -21.95 -23.99 3.09
CA VAL A 503 -22.85 -23.63 4.21
C VAL A 503 -23.52 -24.88 4.78
N GLU A 504 -23.94 -25.84 3.94
CA GLU A 504 -24.61 -27.05 4.43
C GLU A 504 -23.70 -27.93 5.29
N LEU A 505 -22.40 -27.99 4.97
CA LEU A 505 -21.42 -28.73 5.78
C LEU A 505 -21.21 -28.03 7.14
N LEU A 506 -21.11 -26.70 7.14
CA LEU A 506 -20.94 -25.92 8.37
C LEU A 506 -22.18 -26.01 9.28
N ASP A 507 -23.37 -25.86 8.72
CA ASP A 507 -24.63 -25.96 9.48
C ASP A 507 -24.85 -27.38 10.01
N GLY A 508 -24.47 -28.40 9.22
CA GLY A 508 -24.47 -29.80 9.65
C GLY A 508 -23.58 -30.02 10.88
N LEU A 509 -22.35 -29.49 10.87
CA LEU A 509 -21.41 -29.53 12.01
C LEU A 509 -21.98 -28.81 13.24
N ILE A 510 -22.52 -27.60 13.05
CA ILE A 510 -23.08 -26.76 14.11
C ILE A 510 -24.23 -27.49 14.81
N SER A 511 -25.19 -28.03 14.04
CA SER A 511 -26.39 -28.69 14.58
C SER A 511 -26.08 -29.86 15.51
N ARG A 512 -24.93 -30.52 15.34
CA ARG A 512 -24.49 -31.66 16.16
C ARG A 512 -23.84 -31.22 17.48
N LEU A 513 -23.21 -30.04 17.50
CA LEU A 513 -22.29 -29.59 18.55
C LEU A 513 -22.79 -28.38 19.36
N GLU A 514 -23.85 -27.72 18.91
CA GLU A 514 -24.41 -26.50 19.52
C GLU A 514 -24.60 -26.64 21.04
N GLY A 515 -24.05 -25.67 21.79
CA GLY A 515 -24.20 -25.56 23.25
C GLY A 515 -23.48 -26.63 24.08
N LYS A 516 -22.46 -27.30 23.53
CA LYS A 516 -21.73 -28.41 24.19
C LYS A 516 -20.21 -28.25 24.18
N VAL A 517 -19.68 -27.08 23.85
CA VAL A 517 -18.24 -26.88 23.67
C VAL A 517 -17.71 -25.79 24.59
N ASP A 518 -16.73 -26.15 25.40
CA ASP A 518 -16.06 -25.27 26.37
C ASP A 518 -14.61 -24.95 25.98
N TYR A 519 -14.05 -25.71 25.03
CA TYR A 519 -12.70 -25.46 24.49
C TYR A 519 -12.61 -25.79 22.99
N ILE A 520 -11.96 -24.93 22.21
CA ILE A 520 -11.68 -25.15 20.77
C ILE A 520 -10.19 -25.07 20.47
N ILE A 521 -9.69 -25.95 19.61
CA ILE A 521 -8.38 -25.81 18.97
C ILE A 521 -8.57 -25.91 17.46
N ALA A 522 -8.11 -24.91 16.71
CA ALA A 522 -8.24 -24.86 15.27
C ALA A 522 -6.90 -24.50 14.60
N ASP A 523 -6.29 -25.45 13.91
CA ASP A 523 -5.21 -25.20 12.96
C ASP A 523 -5.78 -24.80 11.60
N CYS A 524 -5.67 -23.50 11.31
CA CYS A 524 -6.20 -22.88 10.10
C CYS A 524 -5.12 -22.74 9.02
N CYS A 525 -3.90 -23.28 9.22
CA CYS A 525 -2.85 -23.25 8.22
C CYS A 525 -3.18 -24.25 7.09
N SER A 526 -3.08 -23.79 5.83
CA SER A 526 -3.25 -24.71 4.69
C SER A 526 -2.14 -25.79 4.67
N MET A 527 -2.51 -27.04 4.36
CA MET A 527 -1.59 -28.18 4.29
C MET A 527 -0.47 -28.03 3.25
N THR A 528 -0.60 -27.09 2.31
CA THR A 528 0.31 -26.98 1.16
C THR A 528 1.38 -25.91 1.32
N ASP A 529 1.19 -24.84 2.10
CA ASP A 529 2.17 -23.76 2.15
C ASP A 529 2.07 -22.99 3.47
N THR A 530 3.05 -23.12 4.36
CA THR A 530 3.24 -22.22 5.53
C THR A 530 4.35 -21.19 5.29
N ILE A 531 4.88 -21.14 4.07
CA ILE A 531 6.21 -20.56 3.83
C ILE A 531 6.12 -19.18 3.16
N SER A 532 5.20 -18.96 2.21
CA SER A 532 5.05 -17.67 1.51
C SER A 532 3.98 -16.77 2.13
N SER A 533 4.00 -15.47 1.84
CA SER A 533 2.90 -14.56 2.21
C SER A 533 1.57 -14.92 1.52
N ALA A 534 1.60 -15.74 0.47
CA ALA A 534 0.40 -16.32 -0.15
C ALA A 534 -0.32 -17.33 0.77
N SER A 535 0.38 -17.91 1.74
CA SER A 535 -0.20 -18.87 2.70
C SER A 535 -1.33 -18.27 3.53
N GLU A 536 -1.16 -17.02 3.97
CA GLU A 536 -2.19 -16.28 4.70
C GLU A 536 -3.44 -16.14 3.84
N CYS A 537 -3.28 -15.66 2.59
CA CYS A 537 -4.37 -15.47 1.63
C CYS A 537 -5.17 -16.77 1.40
N GLN A 538 -4.49 -17.91 1.26
CA GLN A 538 -5.13 -19.21 1.08
C GLN A 538 -5.85 -19.72 2.35
N SER A 539 -5.40 -19.27 3.52
CA SER A 539 -5.89 -19.73 4.84
C SER A 539 -7.02 -18.86 5.40
N GLN A 540 -7.23 -17.65 4.88
CA GLN A 540 -8.25 -16.70 5.33
C GLN A 540 -9.65 -17.32 5.45
N TYR A 541 -10.05 -18.12 4.45
CA TYR A 541 -11.35 -18.78 4.45
C TYR A 541 -11.47 -19.87 5.52
N LEU A 542 -10.40 -20.63 5.78
CA LEU A 542 -10.38 -21.64 6.85
C LEU A 542 -10.51 -20.98 8.21
N PHE A 543 -9.79 -19.86 8.41
CA PHE A 543 -9.87 -19.11 9.65
C PHE A 543 -11.27 -18.54 9.88
N LEU A 544 -11.88 -17.91 8.88
CA LEU A 544 -13.27 -17.44 8.96
C LEU A 544 -14.25 -18.59 9.26
N SER A 545 -14.07 -19.74 8.62
CA SER A 545 -14.93 -20.91 8.85
C SER A 545 -14.81 -21.43 10.28
N ALA A 546 -13.58 -21.51 10.81
CA ALA A 546 -13.32 -21.93 12.20
C ALA A 546 -13.95 -20.96 13.21
N LEU A 547 -13.87 -19.64 12.93
CA LEU A 547 -14.50 -18.62 13.75
C LEU A 547 -16.03 -18.69 13.71
N TYR A 548 -16.61 -18.89 12.53
CA TYR A 548 -18.05 -19.08 12.37
C TYR A 548 -18.56 -20.29 13.15
N ILE A 549 -17.87 -21.43 13.04
CA ILE A 549 -18.20 -22.64 13.82
C ILE A 549 -18.10 -22.33 15.32
N ALA A 550 -16.98 -21.77 15.78
CA ALA A 550 -16.78 -21.43 17.19
C ALA A 550 -17.88 -20.52 17.73
N GLY A 551 -18.30 -19.52 16.94
CA GLY A 551 -19.38 -18.61 17.28
C GLY A 551 -20.71 -19.30 17.56
N ASN A 552 -21.00 -20.40 16.86
CA ASN A 552 -22.28 -21.10 16.96
C ASN A 552 -22.27 -22.29 17.94
N ILE A 553 -21.10 -22.81 18.34
CA ILE A 553 -21.03 -24.02 19.18
C ILE A 553 -20.49 -23.77 20.60
N CYS A 554 -19.76 -22.67 20.82
CA CYS A 554 -19.15 -22.36 22.11
C CYS A 554 -20.18 -21.97 23.17
N ASN A 555 -20.02 -22.51 24.37
CA ASN A 555 -20.70 -22.04 25.56
C ASN A 555 -20.17 -20.66 26.00
N PRO A 556 -21.00 -19.83 26.66
CA PRO A 556 -20.50 -18.64 27.35
C PRO A 556 -19.37 -18.98 28.33
N GLY A 557 -18.24 -18.29 28.22
CA GLY A 557 -17.03 -18.54 29.01
C GLY A 557 -16.08 -19.58 28.41
N ALA A 558 -16.37 -20.15 27.24
CA ALA A 558 -15.48 -21.08 26.54
C ALA A 558 -14.18 -20.42 26.09
N ASN A 559 -13.14 -21.23 25.88
CA ASN A 559 -11.84 -20.77 25.40
C ASN A 559 -11.54 -21.36 24.02
N ALA A 560 -10.70 -20.68 23.23
CA ALA A 560 -10.32 -21.15 21.91
C ALA A 560 -8.85 -20.86 21.59
N VAL A 561 -8.22 -21.70 20.80
CA VAL A 561 -6.87 -21.48 20.27
C VAL A 561 -6.90 -21.67 18.76
N PHE A 562 -6.45 -20.66 18.02
CA PHE A 562 -6.34 -20.73 16.57
C PHE A 562 -4.86 -20.64 16.15
N PHE A 563 -4.43 -21.47 15.22
CA PHE A 563 -3.15 -21.35 14.53
C PHE A 563 -3.38 -20.77 13.14
N PHE A 564 -2.64 -19.73 12.78
CA PHE A 564 -2.82 -19.03 11.51
C PHE A 564 -1.46 -18.59 10.93
N PRO A 565 -1.22 -18.60 9.60
CA PRO A 565 0.12 -18.36 9.04
C PRO A 565 0.72 -16.97 9.32
N GLY A 566 -0.12 -15.93 9.41
CA GLY A 566 0.29 -14.53 9.60
C GLY A 566 -0.92 -13.63 9.77
N LEU A 567 -0.74 -12.40 10.25
CA LEU A 567 -1.84 -11.43 10.46
C LEU A 567 -1.57 -10.11 9.73
N LEU A 568 -1.09 -10.21 8.48
CA LEU A 568 -0.60 -9.06 7.71
C LEU A 568 -1.69 -8.37 6.89
N THR A 569 -2.77 -9.09 6.52
CA THR A 569 -3.87 -8.55 5.70
C THR A 569 -4.94 -7.87 6.55
N ARG A 570 -5.59 -6.85 5.98
CA ARG A 570 -6.76 -6.17 6.56
C ARG A 570 -7.94 -7.11 6.77
N PHE A 571 -8.07 -8.15 5.94
CA PHE A 571 -9.01 -9.23 6.19
C PHE A 571 -8.71 -9.94 7.51
N SER A 572 -7.48 -10.45 7.71
CA SER A 572 -7.12 -11.15 8.94
C SER A 572 -7.12 -10.25 10.18
N ALA A 573 -6.69 -8.99 10.04
CA ALA A 573 -6.68 -8.01 11.13
C ALA A 573 -8.12 -7.66 11.55
N GLY A 574 -9.05 -7.55 10.59
CA GLY A 574 -10.46 -7.38 10.90
C GLY A 574 -11.08 -8.61 11.58
N LEU A 575 -10.69 -9.84 11.20
CA LEU A 575 -11.13 -11.05 11.92
C LEU A 575 -10.61 -11.08 13.36
N LEU A 576 -9.34 -10.70 13.57
CA LEU A 576 -8.78 -10.55 14.91
C LEU A 576 -9.52 -9.46 15.72
N PHE A 577 -9.93 -8.36 15.07
CA PHE A 577 -10.73 -7.33 15.71
C PHE A 577 -12.11 -7.85 16.13
N LEU A 578 -12.79 -8.61 15.28
CA LEU A 578 -14.08 -9.25 15.60
C LEU A 578 -13.94 -10.29 16.73
N LEU A 579 -12.83 -11.04 16.76
CA LEU A 579 -12.51 -11.94 17.88
C LEU A 579 -12.49 -11.21 19.22
N ARG A 580 -11.91 -10.00 19.27
CA ARG A 580 -11.92 -9.16 20.49
C ARG A 580 -13.31 -8.68 20.89
N MET A 581 -14.32 -8.82 20.02
CA MET A 581 -15.71 -8.56 20.39
C MET A 581 -16.40 -9.81 20.93
N CYS A 582 -15.84 -10.99 20.67
CA CYS A 582 -16.38 -12.30 21.02
C CYS A 582 -15.73 -12.92 22.26
N PHE A 583 -14.60 -12.39 22.74
CA PHE A 583 -13.86 -12.94 23.87
C PHE A 583 -13.44 -11.83 24.83
N GLN A 584 -13.33 -12.16 26.13
CA GLN A 584 -12.88 -11.23 27.16
C GLN A 584 -11.43 -10.80 26.95
N GLU A 585 -10.60 -11.73 26.49
CA GLU A 585 -9.21 -11.47 26.11
C GLU A 585 -8.80 -12.29 24.89
N VAL A 586 -8.06 -11.67 23.98
CA VAL A 586 -7.42 -12.32 22.85
C VAL A 586 -5.92 -12.06 22.92
N THR A 587 -5.12 -13.11 22.93
CA THR A 587 -3.69 -13.05 23.13
C THR A 587 -2.96 -13.69 21.97
N LEU A 588 -2.19 -12.88 21.25
CA LEU A 588 -1.29 -13.31 20.20
C LEU A 588 0.00 -13.83 20.82
N GLN A 589 0.49 -14.97 20.36
CA GLN A 589 1.71 -15.56 20.87
C GLN A 589 2.54 -16.21 19.76
N LEU A 590 3.85 -16.00 19.82
CA LEU A 590 4.83 -16.69 19.00
C LEU A 590 5.27 -18.00 19.70
N PRO A 591 5.41 -19.12 18.98
CA PRO A 591 5.90 -20.38 19.55
C PRO A 591 7.31 -20.22 20.15
N GLN A 592 7.57 -20.86 21.29
CA GLN A 592 8.83 -20.69 22.05
C GLN A 592 10.05 -21.44 21.47
N HIS A 593 9.87 -22.26 20.43
CA HIS A 593 10.97 -22.95 19.74
C HIS A 593 11.22 -22.30 18.37
N PRO A 594 12.22 -21.41 18.24
CA PRO A 594 12.49 -20.63 17.03
C PRO A 594 13.17 -21.42 15.90
N SER A 595 13.19 -22.76 15.94
CA SER A 595 13.95 -23.60 15.01
C SER A 595 13.40 -23.63 13.58
N SER A 596 12.30 -22.94 13.29
CA SER A 596 11.63 -23.00 11.98
C SER A 596 11.13 -21.64 11.55
N PHE A 597 11.39 -21.24 10.31
CA PHE A 597 10.74 -20.07 9.69
C PHE A 597 9.27 -20.33 9.29
N ARG A 598 8.72 -21.51 9.61
CA ARG A 598 7.32 -21.91 9.33
C ARG A 598 6.36 -21.67 10.50
N LEU A 599 6.77 -20.93 11.54
CA LEU A 599 5.97 -20.75 12.75
C LEU A 599 4.65 -20.03 12.45
N PRO A 600 3.49 -20.65 12.72
CA PRO A 600 2.23 -19.95 12.69
C PRO A 600 2.10 -19.01 13.91
N VAL A 601 1.25 -18.01 13.77
CA VAL A 601 0.75 -17.22 14.89
C VAL A 601 -0.24 -18.07 15.69
N MET A 602 -0.09 -18.09 17.01
CA MET A 602 -1.06 -18.68 17.92
C MET A 602 -1.96 -17.58 18.50
N VAL A 603 -3.27 -17.70 18.31
CA VAL A 603 -4.29 -16.77 18.79
C VAL A 603 -5.07 -17.45 19.91
N ASN A 604 -4.75 -17.10 21.16
CA ASN A 604 -5.41 -17.62 22.35
C ASN A 604 -6.59 -16.72 22.73
N CYS A 605 -7.78 -17.27 22.84
CA CYS A 605 -9.01 -16.55 23.14
C CYS A 605 -9.61 -17.08 24.45
N ASP A 606 -9.87 -16.20 25.41
CA ASP A 606 -10.39 -16.53 26.74
C ASP A 606 -11.76 -15.88 26.99
N GLY A 607 -12.70 -16.66 27.53
CA GLY A 607 -14.01 -16.18 27.94
C GLY A 607 -14.92 -15.77 26.78
N PHE A 608 -15.40 -16.75 26.02
CA PHE A 608 -16.31 -16.52 24.90
C PHE A 608 -17.64 -15.87 25.33
N GLU A 609 -18.04 -14.84 24.61
CA GLU A 609 -19.33 -14.17 24.71
C GLU A 609 -19.52 -13.35 23.45
N MET A 610 -20.43 -13.77 22.58
CA MET A 610 -20.69 -13.14 21.29
C MET A 610 -22.10 -12.53 21.26
N SER A 611 -22.22 -11.31 20.73
CA SER A 611 -23.53 -10.70 20.49
C SER A 611 -24.12 -11.15 19.15
N LEU A 612 -25.46 -11.09 19.05
CA LEU A 612 -26.17 -11.42 17.81
C LEU A 612 -25.72 -10.54 16.63
N SER A 613 -25.35 -9.28 16.90
CA SER A 613 -24.84 -8.36 15.86
C SER A 613 -23.52 -8.84 15.28
N VAL A 614 -22.60 -9.33 16.11
CA VAL A 614 -21.30 -9.86 15.65
C VAL A 614 -21.49 -11.19 14.93
N GLN A 615 -22.40 -12.04 15.39
CA GLN A 615 -22.77 -13.28 14.70
C GLN A 615 -23.24 -13.03 13.26
N LYS A 616 -24.12 -12.04 13.07
CA LYS A 616 -24.60 -11.61 11.74
C LYS A 616 -23.47 -11.11 10.83
N ILE A 617 -22.42 -10.49 11.38
CA ILE A 617 -21.26 -10.08 10.59
C ILE A 617 -20.53 -11.31 10.07
N PHE A 618 -20.26 -12.31 10.91
CA PHE A 618 -19.63 -13.56 10.47
C PHE A 618 -20.47 -14.30 9.42
N GLU A 619 -21.80 -14.38 9.61
CA GLU A 619 -22.72 -14.95 8.61
C GLU A 619 -22.63 -14.23 7.26
N ARG A 620 -22.67 -12.89 7.29
CA ARG A 620 -22.59 -12.05 6.08
C ARG A 620 -21.23 -12.19 5.39
N LEU A 621 -20.14 -12.22 6.16
CA LEU A 621 -18.78 -12.44 5.66
C LEU A 621 -18.66 -13.80 4.98
N LEU A 622 -19.05 -14.86 5.69
CA LEU A 622 -18.96 -16.23 5.20
C LEU A 622 -19.78 -16.40 3.92
N LYS A 623 -21.03 -15.92 3.92
CA LYS A 623 -21.88 -15.94 2.74
C LYS A 623 -21.24 -15.20 1.56
N LYS A 624 -20.70 -14.00 1.80
CA LYS A 624 -20.06 -13.20 0.74
C LYS A 624 -18.81 -13.91 0.18
N CYS A 625 -17.97 -14.48 1.02
CA CYS A 625 -16.83 -15.28 0.59
C CYS A 625 -17.29 -16.48 -0.25
N ILE A 626 -18.34 -17.18 0.17
CA ILE A 626 -18.89 -18.34 -0.56
C ILE A 626 -19.46 -17.93 -1.92
N ASP A 627 -20.25 -16.85 -1.96
CA ASP A 627 -20.86 -16.33 -3.19
C ASP A 627 -19.81 -15.90 -4.22
N LEU A 628 -18.68 -15.33 -3.75
CA LEU A 628 -17.59 -14.87 -4.61
C LEU A 628 -16.61 -15.97 -5.04
N LYS A 629 -16.52 -17.08 -4.30
CA LYS A 629 -15.58 -18.19 -4.54
C LYS A 629 -15.86 -18.98 -5.83
N MET A 630 -16.92 -18.64 -6.56
CA MET A 630 -17.19 -19.12 -7.93
C MET A 630 -16.47 -18.27 -9.01
N SER A 631 -15.83 -17.16 -8.63
CA SER A 631 -15.04 -16.32 -9.53
C SER A 631 -13.59 -16.25 -9.08
N ASP A 632 -12.64 -16.67 -9.92
CA ASP A 632 -11.20 -16.55 -9.64
C ASP A 632 -10.68 -15.10 -9.67
N ASN A 633 -11.56 -14.13 -9.93
CA ASN A 633 -11.22 -12.74 -10.23
C ASN A 633 -11.55 -11.77 -9.09
N ILE A 634 -12.33 -12.18 -8.08
CA ILE A 634 -12.77 -11.31 -6.98
C ILE A 634 -12.74 -12.07 -5.65
N ASP A 635 -12.17 -11.47 -4.60
CA ASP A 635 -12.18 -11.98 -3.23
C ASP A 635 -12.58 -10.91 -2.23
N VAL A 636 -12.97 -11.31 -1.02
CA VAL A 636 -13.25 -10.39 0.09
C VAL A 636 -11.92 -9.92 0.68
N LEU A 637 -11.63 -8.64 0.52
CA LEU A 637 -10.37 -8.05 0.97
C LEU A 637 -10.45 -7.53 2.40
N GLU A 638 -11.66 -7.18 2.85
CA GLU A 638 -11.86 -6.47 4.10
C GLU A 638 -13.01 -7.08 4.90
N SER A 639 -12.70 -7.51 6.13
CA SER A 639 -13.70 -8.07 7.05
C SER A 639 -14.31 -7.03 7.99
N VAL A 640 -13.59 -5.94 8.23
CA VAL A 640 -13.99 -4.77 9.04
C VAL A 640 -13.42 -3.52 8.36
N PRO A 641 -14.18 -2.40 8.29
CA PRO A 641 -13.71 -1.14 7.73
C PRO A 641 -12.29 -0.78 8.16
N ILE A 642 -11.35 -0.60 7.23
CA ILE A 642 -9.93 -0.33 7.53
C ILE A 642 -9.79 0.93 8.40
N THR A 643 -10.64 1.92 8.18
CA THR A 643 -10.75 3.15 8.98
C THR A 643 -11.11 2.90 10.46
N THR A 644 -11.71 1.75 10.79
CA THR A 644 -11.97 1.33 12.18
C THR A 644 -10.73 0.71 12.83
N LEU A 645 -9.83 0.14 12.04
CA LEU A 645 -8.61 -0.50 12.51
C LEU A 645 -7.46 0.50 12.69
N LEU A 646 -7.38 1.52 11.83
CA LEU A 646 -6.29 2.50 11.79
C LEU A 646 -6.29 3.52 12.93
N ASP A 647 -5.11 4.06 13.25
CA ASP A 647 -4.85 5.06 14.31
C ASP A 647 -5.26 4.60 15.73
N THR A 648 -5.47 3.30 15.90
CA THR A 648 -5.86 2.68 17.17
C THR A 648 -4.65 2.13 17.93
N GLN A 649 -4.87 1.79 19.21
CA GLN A 649 -3.90 0.97 19.95
C GLN A 649 -3.78 -0.44 19.35
N PHE A 650 -4.89 -0.97 18.81
CA PHE A 650 -4.94 -2.26 18.14
C PHE A 650 -3.96 -2.34 16.96
N GLN A 651 -3.96 -1.34 16.07
CA GLN A 651 -3.00 -1.29 14.95
C GLN A 651 -1.56 -1.33 15.46
N ARG A 652 -1.23 -0.51 16.46
CA ARG A 652 0.14 -0.41 17.00
C ARG A 652 0.63 -1.70 17.64
N ASP A 653 -0.26 -2.41 18.32
CA ASP A 653 0.07 -3.66 18.97
C ASP A 653 0.24 -4.78 17.94
N LEU A 654 -0.62 -4.82 16.92
CA LEU A 654 -0.51 -5.76 15.81
C LEU A 654 0.75 -5.51 14.95
N GLU A 655 1.06 -4.25 14.64
CA GLU A 655 2.28 -3.86 13.91
C GLU A 655 3.54 -4.36 14.61
N LYS A 656 3.66 -4.12 15.92
CA LYS A 656 4.82 -4.60 16.70
C LYS A 656 4.92 -6.13 16.76
N PHE A 657 3.77 -6.81 16.88
CA PHE A 657 3.72 -8.26 16.90
C PHE A 657 4.18 -8.84 15.56
N ASN A 658 3.61 -8.36 14.46
CA ASN A 658 3.94 -8.80 13.11
C ASN A 658 5.40 -8.49 12.74
N ASP A 659 5.92 -7.33 13.14
CA ASP A 659 7.36 -7.01 12.98
C ASP A 659 8.22 -8.04 13.70
N SER A 660 7.90 -8.35 14.96
CA SER A 660 8.64 -9.35 15.74
C SER A 660 8.55 -10.74 15.14
N HIS A 661 7.37 -11.13 14.62
CA HIS A 661 7.14 -12.41 13.96
C HIS A 661 7.97 -12.54 12.68
N LEU A 662 7.91 -11.55 11.78
CA LEU A 662 8.69 -11.58 10.55
C LEU A 662 10.19 -11.51 10.81
N MET A 663 10.64 -10.72 11.79
CA MET A 663 12.05 -10.70 12.21
C MET A 663 12.54 -12.08 12.63
N GLN A 664 11.77 -12.81 13.45
CA GLN A 664 12.12 -14.19 13.83
C GLN A 664 12.19 -15.11 12.62
N LYS A 665 11.22 -15.02 11.69
CA LYS A 665 11.23 -15.81 10.46
C LYS A 665 12.44 -15.50 9.57
N ILE A 666 12.83 -14.23 9.47
CA ILE A 666 14.04 -13.80 8.73
C ILE A 666 15.29 -14.42 9.36
N CYS A 667 15.47 -14.30 10.69
CA CYS A 667 16.62 -14.90 11.39
C CYS A 667 16.70 -16.40 11.17
N SER A 668 15.60 -17.14 11.38
CA SER A 668 15.56 -18.59 11.20
C SER A 668 15.87 -19.01 9.76
N LEU A 669 15.45 -18.23 8.75
CA LEU A 669 15.75 -18.53 7.35
C LEU A 669 17.21 -18.24 7.00
N ILE A 670 17.79 -17.17 7.55
CA ILE A 670 19.23 -16.87 7.43
C ILE A 670 20.07 -18.01 8.02
N GLU A 671 19.75 -18.47 9.23
CA GLU A 671 20.45 -19.59 9.88
C GLU A 671 20.37 -20.88 9.05
N ALA A 672 19.20 -21.16 8.46
CA ALA A 672 18.99 -22.31 7.59
C ALA A 672 19.82 -22.22 6.30
N GLU A 673 19.89 -21.05 5.66
CA GLU A 673 20.71 -20.79 4.47
C GLU A 673 22.21 -20.94 4.76
N LEU A 674 22.70 -20.37 5.86
CA LEU A 674 24.11 -20.49 6.25
C LEU A 674 24.49 -21.95 6.54
N SER A 675 23.57 -22.71 7.15
CA SER A 675 23.74 -24.15 7.39
C SER A 675 23.77 -24.95 6.09
N TYR A 676 22.89 -24.62 5.13
CA TYR A 676 22.82 -25.28 3.82
C TYR A 676 24.12 -25.11 3.02
N VAL A 677 24.64 -23.88 2.94
CA VAL A 677 25.91 -23.58 2.26
C VAL A 677 27.09 -24.35 2.87
N SER A 678 27.12 -24.50 4.19
CA SER A 678 28.16 -25.27 4.89
C SER A 678 28.15 -26.75 4.46
N MET A 679 26.97 -27.34 4.26
CA MET A 679 26.82 -28.74 3.83
C MET A 679 27.18 -28.97 2.37
N GLU A 680 26.82 -28.06 1.45
CA GLU A 680 27.23 -28.16 0.04
C GLU A 680 28.75 -27.99 -0.13
N GLY A 681 29.36 -27.12 0.67
CA GLY A 681 30.82 -26.95 0.72
C GLY A 681 31.55 -28.24 1.12
N GLU A 682 31.06 -28.95 2.14
CA GLU A 682 31.64 -30.23 2.57
C GLU A 682 31.42 -31.35 1.54
N HIS A 683 30.29 -31.38 0.84
CA HIS A 683 30.05 -32.35 -0.24
C HIS A 683 30.98 -32.10 -1.45
N HIS A 684 31.24 -30.84 -1.81
CA HIS A 684 32.18 -30.52 -2.87
C HIS A 684 33.64 -30.83 -2.51
N VAL A 685 34.07 -30.55 -1.27
CA VAL A 685 35.42 -30.89 -0.79
C VAL A 685 35.62 -32.41 -0.73
N ASN A 686 34.62 -33.18 -0.30
CA ASN A 686 34.70 -34.64 -0.30
C ASN A 686 34.67 -35.25 -1.72
N SER A 687 33.98 -34.63 -2.68
CA SER A 687 33.99 -35.05 -4.09
C SER A 687 35.32 -34.74 -4.80
N ALA A 688 35.99 -33.64 -4.43
CA ALA A 688 37.30 -33.28 -4.95
C ALA A 688 38.45 -34.05 -4.27
N ALA A 689 38.24 -34.58 -3.06
CA ALA A 689 39.18 -35.47 -2.38
C ALA A 689 39.05 -36.95 -2.83
N THR A 690 38.02 -37.29 -3.60
CA THR A 690 37.78 -38.65 -4.14
C THR A 690 37.97 -38.76 -5.65
N ALA A 691 38.35 -37.66 -6.33
CA ALA A 691 38.82 -37.64 -7.72
C ALA A 691 40.34 -37.40 -7.74
#